data_AF-A0A815AW93-F1
#
_entry.id   AF-A0A815AW93-F1
#
_cell.length_a   1.000
_cell.length_b   1.000
_cell.length_c   1.000
_cell.angle_alpha   90.00
_cell.angle_beta   90.00
_cell.angle_gamma   90.00
#
_symmetry.space_group_name_H-M   'P 1'
#
loop_
_entity.id
_entity.type
_entity.pdbx_description
1 polymer ?
#
loop_
_entity_poly.entity_id
_entity_poly.type
_entity_poly.pdbx_seq_one_letter_code
_entity_poly.pdbx_strand_id
1 'polypeptide(L)'
;MFRSTHFFFLLSICSVFSFLDLTIRCPNGRQALHTFDVTTLSFSVQCSTPGQSCRERMGLCNEHHLCCPRTLKMSSKPYLYDRASNLKFVRIGNDYKDFYRLFEIDLLMNSKRSYDYHSRWLFFDETLRDLFEMPKARFWLPIIQCFQNHGLSYAFVPKNATSVTSNVSAMTILTRKNDSFDSIYICYMATRKEHRRQGLATRLLQHIVQRSLNERENGVQYITLHVNTMNTAALELYERCGWRCEMFLPGYLNYDPHHATNHAYLLKLRLNGVKNITSLCRDRYAVDIEPSDDEQSSSNPCSYSSPKINKTMADQDQSASTDVNETETTTSSTTTKSTTKKSKSKGAAAATDVVDGNSSRTAEHTTTSQTGSVQEMLKKITLVEQASAAITNRSAPKSDEEAVSRQEWKFWHTQPVPTIGTKITSENNGPVEENKPIEELKQDPYKLPDGFSWDDIDVMDDEQLKELYVLLNENYVEDDDNMFRFDYSMGFLRWALCAPGWLRKWHAAVRVTKSRKMVGFISAVPIRMKVYDKEVSMVEINFLCVHKKLRLKRMAPVLIKEITRRVNLEGIFQAVYTAGVVLPGIVSKCRYWHRSLNVKKLLAVQFSHLSRNMTVQRMQKLHRLPEATQIKGFREMRHSDIPRAFALLAQYLKKFDLSPVFTQEEFEYLCQNRPNIVSSFVVEQEDGELTDFISYYHLSSTIMNHPQYKTLNACYMYYHAASRTPLCDLVNDCLVQAHKDGFDVFNALDLMDNKEFLEKLKFGVGDGNLQYYIYNWQCPQMNPEKVALLLQ
;
A
#
# COMPACT_ATOMS: atom_id res chain seq x y z
N MET A 1 -54.00 -1.64 -42.62
CA MET A 1 -54.51 -3.03 -42.59
C MET A 1 -54.39 -3.58 -41.17
N PHE A 2 -54.88 -4.80 -40.89
CA PHE A 2 -55.03 -5.43 -39.56
C PHE A 2 -53.78 -5.29 -38.65
N ARG A 3 -53.88 -5.04 -37.32
CA ARG A 3 -54.52 -5.84 -36.22
C ARG A 3 -53.86 -7.22 -36.03
N SER A 4 -53.66 -7.78 -34.83
CA SER A 4 -53.77 -7.28 -33.44
C SER A 4 -53.31 -8.37 -32.42
N THR A 5 -52.97 -7.98 -31.18
CA THR A 5 -53.19 -8.71 -29.89
C THR A 5 -52.71 -10.16 -29.63
N HIS A 6 -52.00 -10.31 -28.48
CA HIS A 6 -52.23 -11.32 -27.41
C HIS A 6 -51.85 -12.81 -27.61
N PHE A 7 -51.79 -13.69 -26.57
CA PHE A 7 -51.30 -13.59 -25.16
C PHE A 7 -51.37 -14.99 -24.48
N PHE A 8 -50.29 -15.44 -23.80
CA PHE A 8 -50.30 -16.30 -22.57
C PHE A 8 -50.75 -17.80 -22.56
N PHE A 9 -50.35 -18.48 -21.45
CA PHE A 9 -50.66 -19.85 -20.93
C PHE A 9 -50.24 -21.11 -21.76
N LEU A 10 -50.02 -22.32 -21.17
CA LEU A 10 -49.21 -22.79 -20.00
C LEU A 10 -49.20 -24.35 -19.93
N LEU A 11 -48.46 -24.92 -18.95
CA LEU A 11 -48.52 -26.29 -18.38
C LEU A 11 -47.96 -27.52 -19.17
N SER A 12 -46.76 -27.94 -18.76
CA SER A 12 -46.41 -29.26 -18.16
C SER A 12 -46.90 -30.59 -18.76
N ILE A 13 -45.95 -31.49 -19.06
CA ILE A 13 -45.82 -32.85 -18.45
C ILE A 13 -44.43 -33.45 -18.77
N CYS A 14 -43.95 -34.43 -17.98
CA CYS A 14 -42.59 -34.99 -18.03
C CYS A 14 -42.44 -36.28 -18.88
N SER A 15 -41.18 -36.71 -19.07
CA SER A 15 -40.69 -37.93 -19.77
C SER A 15 -40.86 -37.89 -21.31
N VAL A 16 -39.98 -38.46 -22.15
CA VAL A 16 -39.03 -39.60 -22.01
C VAL A 16 -37.65 -39.27 -22.65
N PHE A 17 -36.60 -40.06 -22.33
CA PHE A 17 -35.25 -39.98 -22.92
C PHE A 17 -35.22 -40.22 -24.44
N SER A 18 -34.25 -39.61 -25.15
CA SER A 18 -33.54 -40.24 -26.28
C SER A 18 -32.21 -39.54 -26.60
N PHE A 19 -31.29 -40.31 -27.20
CA PHE A 19 -29.90 -39.98 -27.47
C PHE A 19 -29.73 -38.94 -28.59
N LEU A 20 -28.60 -38.21 -28.55
CA LEU A 20 -28.07 -37.46 -29.71
C LEU A 20 -26.76 -38.11 -30.17
N ASP A 21 -26.82 -38.93 -31.23
CA ASP A 21 -25.62 -39.53 -31.83
C ASP A 21 -24.86 -38.50 -32.69
N LEU A 22 -23.60 -38.23 -32.32
CA LEU A 22 -22.76 -37.21 -32.96
C LEU A 22 -21.65 -37.85 -33.83
N THR A 23 -22.03 -38.29 -35.03
CA THR A 23 -21.15 -39.02 -35.95
C THR A 23 -20.14 -38.11 -36.66
N ILE A 24 -18.94 -37.95 -36.08
CA ILE A 24 -17.84 -37.19 -36.71
C ILE A 24 -16.95 -38.13 -37.55
N ARG A 25 -16.76 -37.82 -38.84
CA ARG A 25 -15.85 -38.56 -39.73
C ARG A 25 -14.42 -38.01 -39.63
N CYS A 26 -13.46 -38.85 -39.25
CA CYS A 26 -12.03 -38.53 -39.38
C CYS A 26 -11.51 -38.74 -40.83
N PRO A 27 -10.43 -38.05 -41.26
CA PRO A 27 -9.97 -38.07 -42.66
C PRO A 27 -9.57 -39.44 -43.23
N ASN A 28 -9.25 -40.41 -42.37
CA ASN A 28 -8.71 -41.72 -42.77
C ASN A 28 -9.76 -42.85 -42.85
N GLY A 29 -11.04 -42.52 -42.98
CA GLY A 29 -12.06 -43.45 -43.50
C GLY A 29 -12.46 -44.63 -42.61
N ARG A 30 -12.19 -44.60 -41.30
CA ARG A 30 -12.68 -45.60 -40.33
C ARG A 30 -13.63 -44.94 -39.31
N GLN A 31 -14.67 -45.67 -38.92
CA GLN A 31 -15.70 -45.21 -37.98
C GLN A 31 -15.41 -45.71 -36.56
N ALA A 32 -15.76 -44.91 -35.56
CA ALA A 32 -15.92 -45.31 -34.17
C ALA A 32 -17.24 -44.69 -33.66
N LEU A 33 -18.00 -45.46 -32.87
CA LEU A 33 -19.18 -44.93 -32.16
C LEU A 33 -18.78 -44.52 -30.75
N HIS A 34 -19.35 -43.41 -30.28
CA HIS A 34 -19.22 -42.93 -28.91
C HIS A 34 -20.60 -42.66 -28.35
N THR A 35 -21.05 -43.47 -27.39
CA THR A 35 -22.26 -43.20 -26.59
C THR A 35 -21.90 -42.49 -25.29
N PHE A 36 -22.77 -41.60 -24.84
CA PHE A 36 -22.59 -40.78 -23.64
C PHE A 36 -23.71 -41.06 -22.64
N ASP A 37 -23.36 -41.50 -21.43
CA ASP A 37 -24.31 -41.72 -20.34
C ASP A 37 -24.39 -40.49 -19.44
N VAL A 38 -25.53 -39.80 -19.53
CA VAL A 38 -25.85 -38.59 -18.76
C VAL A 38 -25.98 -38.87 -17.26
N THR A 39 -26.26 -40.11 -16.84
CA THR A 39 -26.51 -40.46 -15.43
C THR A 39 -25.24 -40.70 -14.62
N THR A 40 -24.14 -41.11 -15.26
CA THR A 40 -22.85 -41.40 -14.59
C THR A 40 -21.73 -40.40 -14.92
N LEU A 41 -21.95 -39.48 -15.86
CA LEU A 41 -20.92 -38.54 -16.36
C LEU A 41 -19.64 -39.26 -16.84
N SER A 42 -19.80 -40.44 -17.45
CA SER A 42 -18.71 -41.28 -17.90
C SER A 42 -18.71 -41.48 -19.42
N PHE A 43 -17.51 -41.55 -20.01
CA PHE A 43 -17.30 -41.95 -21.40
C PHE A 43 -16.74 -43.37 -21.44
N SER A 44 -17.26 -44.20 -22.34
CA SER A 44 -16.69 -45.51 -22.65
C SER A 44 -16.37 -45.63 -24.14
N VAL A 45 -15.34 -46.43 -24.45
CA VAL A 45 -14.91 -46.73 -25.83
C VAL A 45 -14.47 -48.19 -25.85
N GLN A 46 -15.10 -49.00 -26.70
CA GLN A 46 -14.62 -50.36 -26.98
C GLN A 46 -13.91 -50.40 -28.34
N CYS A 47 -12.73 -51.00 -28.36
CA CYS A 47 -12.03 -51.41 -29.57
C CYS A 47 -11.71 -52.91 -29.47
N SER A 48 -11.85 -53.63 -30.59
CA SER A 48 -11.88 -55.09 -30.61
C SER A 48 -10.53 -55.75 -30.89
N THR A 49 -10.21 -56.74 -30.05
CA THR A 49 -9.24 -57.84 -30.28
C THR A 49 -7.73 -57.51 -30.38
N PRO A 50 -6.82 -58.47 -30.06
CA PRO A 50 -5.57 -58.12 -29.39
C PRO A 50 -4.26 -58.56 -30.07
N GLY A 51 -3.16 -57.88 -29.69
CA GLY A 51 -1.86 -58.51 -29.45
C GLY A 51 -0.82 -58.50 -30.57
N GLN A 52 0.13 -57.57 -30.50
CA GLN A 52 1.59 -57.83 -30.63
C GLN A 52 2.40 -56.58 -30.26
N SER A 53 3.68 -56.74 -29.95
CA SER A 53 4.61 -55.66 -29.62
C SER A 53 5.75 -55.59 -30.64
N CYS A 54 6.14 -54.38 -31.05
CA CYS A 54 7.49 -54.14 -31.55
C CYS A 54 7.92 -52.67 -31.38
N ARG A 55 9.18 -52.39 -31.70
CA ARG A 55 9.91 -51.16 -31.33
C ARG A 55 10.40 -50.41 -32.58
N GLU A 56 10.65 -49.12 -32.42
CA GLU A 56 11.38 -48.21 -33.33
C GLU A 56 10.66 -47.56 -34.55
N ARG A 57 11.20 -46.37 -34.87
CA ARG A 57 11.13 -45.58 -36.13
C ARG A 57 9.78 -45.02 -36.61
N MET A 58 9.54 -43.80 -36.12
CA MET A 58 9.25 -42.59 -36.93
C MET A 58 8.00 -42.56 -37.84
N GLY A 59 7.01 -41.74 -37.47
CA GLY A 59 6.20 -41.06 -38.48
C GLY A 59 4.88 -40.45 -38.01
N LEU A 60 4.80 -39.11 -38.07
CA LEU A 60 3.59 -38.30 -38.28
C LEU A 60 2.50 -38.24 -37.17
N CYS A 61 2.16 -36.98 -36.83
CA CYS A 61 0.93 -36.40 -36.27
C CYS A 61 -0.03 -37.24 -35.38
N ASN A 62 -0.27 -36.68 -34.18
CA ASN A 62 -1.58 -36.31 -33.57
C ASN A 62 -2.80 -37.27 -33.68
N GLU A 63 -3.68 -37.38 -32.67
CA GLU A 63 -4.04 -36.40 -31.63
C GLU A 63 -4.56 -37.10 -30.35
N HIS A 64 -4.97 -36.32 -29.34
CA HIS A 64 -5.67 -36.77 -28.11
C HIS A 64 -5.10 -37.97 -27.33
N HIS A 65 -4.34 -37.68 -26.28
CA HIS A 65 -4.38 -38.50 -25.05
C HIS A 65 -4.17 -37.64 -23.81
N LEU A 66 -4.97 -37.88 -22.76
CA LEU A 66 -4.71 -37.33 -21.43
C LEU A 66 -3.41 -37.93 -20.88
N CYS A 67 -2.36 -37.13 -20.79
CA CYS A 67 -1.19 -37.49 -20.00
C CYS A 67 -1.45 -37.20 -18.53
N CYS A 68 -1.47 -38.27 -17.72
CA CYS A 68 -1.19 -38.22 -16.29
C CYS A 68 0.01 -37.29 -16.01
N PRO A 69 0.02 -36.48 -14.92
CA PRO A 69 1.04 -35.46 -14.65
C PRO A 69 2.39 -36.07 -14.25
N ARG A 70 3.05 -36.75 -15.21
CA ARG A 70 4.50 -36.92 -15.22
C ARG A 70 5.11 -35.52 -15.27
N THR A 71 5.68 -35.10 -14.15
CA THR A 71 6.43 -33.86 -14.02
C THR A 71 7.57 -33.84 -15.03
N LEU A 72 7.33 -33.15 -16.15
CA LEU A 72 8.34 -32.79 -17.15
C LEU A 72 9.34 -31.84 -16.51
N LYS A 73 10.30 -32.40 -15.76
CA LYS A 73 11.55 -31.71 -15.43
C LYS A 73 12.11 -31.17 -16.74
N MET A 74 12.11 -29.85 -16.91
CA MET A 74 12.63 -29.18 -18.11
C MET A 74 14.01 -29.76 -18.42
N SER A 75 14.13 -30.44 -19.55
CA SER A 75 15.29 -31.30 -19.82
C SER A 75 16.60 -30.49 -19.82
N SER A 76 17.71 -31.11 -19.45
CA SER A 76 19.06 -30.51 -19.41
C SER A 76 19.62 -30.05 -20.78
N LYS A 77 18.81 -30.05 -21.84
CA LYS A 77 19.18 -29.60 -23.18
C LYS A 77 19.43 -28.07 -23.18
N PRO A 78 20.43 -27.57 -23.93
CA PRO A 78 20.74 -26.14 -23.99
C PRO A 78 19.72 -25.31 -24.78
N TYR A 79 18.76 -25.95 -25.45
CA TYR A 79 17.65 -25.28 -26.14
C TYR A 79 16.34 -26.06 -25.95
N LEU A 80 15.23 -25.34 -26.06
CA LEU A 80 13.87 -25.84 -26.07
C LEU A 80 13.20 -25.35 -27.36
N TYR A 81 12.42 -26.20 -28.00
CA TYR A 81 11.70 -25.86 -29.23
C TYR A 81 10.20 -26.07 -28.99
N ASP A 82 9.44 -24.98 -29.04
CA ASP A 82 7.99 -25.07 -28.98
C ASP A 82 7.41 -25.30 -30.37
N ARG A 83 6.54 -26.31 -30.47
CA ARG A 83 5.84 -26.68 -31.70
C ARG A 83 4.61 -25.82 -31.95
N ALA A 84 4.01 -25.20 -30.94
CA ALA A 84 2.81 -24.38 -31.08
C ALA A 84 3.15 -23.00 -31.65
N SER A 85 4.08 -22.28 -31.02
CA SER A 85 4.55 -20.96 -31.50
C SER A 85 5.57 -21.03 -32.64
N ASN A 86 6.14 -22.22 -32.93
CA ASN A 86 7.20 -22.40 -33.93
C ASN A 86 8.44 -21.52 -33.61
N LEU A 87 8.86 -21.55 -32.33
CA LEU A 87 9.97 -20.76 -31.76
C LEU A 87 10.97 -21.64 -31.02
N LYS A 88 12.24 -21.21 -31.04
CA LYS A 88 13.39 -21.90 -30.44
C LYS A 88 13.98 -21.04 -29.32
N PHE A 89 13.85 -21.48 -28.08
CA PHE A 89 14.38 -20.82 -26.89
C PHE A 89 15.76 -21.41 -26.58
N VAL A 90 16.83 -20.64 -26.78
CA VAL A 90 18.23 -21.03 -26.48
C VAL A 90 18.59 -20.49 -25.09
N ARG A 91 19.02 -21.36 -24.16
CA ARG A 91 19.37 -20.94 -22.80
C ARG A 91 20.71 -20.21 -22.81
N ILE A 92 20.77 -19.01 -22.22
CA ILE A 92 21.99 -18.19 -22.18
C ILE A 92 22.32 -17.79 -20.75
N GLY A 93 23.57 -18.06 -20.34
CA GLY A 93 24.07 -17.76 -19.00
C GLY A 93 23.57 -18.70 -17.90
N ASN A 94 23.91 -18.33 -16.67
CA ASN A 94 23.54 -19.08 -15.47
C ASN A 94 22.12 -18.75 -15.02
N ASP A 95 21.52 -19.64 -14.21
CA ASP A 95 20.21 -19.38 -13.59
C ASP A 95 20.30 -18.16 -12.65
N TYR A 96 19.30 -17.27 -12.72
CA TYR A 96 19.22 -16.08 -11.88
C TYR A 96 18.47 -16.38 -10.58
N LYS A 97 19.13 -16.12 -9.44
CA LYS A 97 18.67 -16.47 -8.08
C LYS A 97 18.23 -17.93 -7.95
N ASP A 98 18.84 -18.82 -8.73
CA ASP A 98 18.46 -20.23 -8.91
C ASP A 98 17.01 -20.53 -9.33
N PHE A 99 16.10 -19.56 -9.39
CA PHE A 99 14.69 -19.75 -9.73
C PHE A 99 14.37 -19.47 -11.21
N TYR A 100 15.16 -18.64 -11.90
CA TYR A 100 14.85 -18.17 -13.26
C TYR A 100 15.91 -18.54 -14.28
N ARG A 101 15.49 -18.97 -15.47
CA ARG A 101 16.37 -19.22 -16.63
C ARG A 101 16.21 -18.09 -17.65
N LEU A 102 17.33 -17.57 -18.15
CA LEU A 102 17.34 -16.64 -19.28
C LEU A 102 17.42 -17.43 -20.60
N PHE A 103 16.59 -17.05 -21.56
CA PHE A 103 16.59 -17.57 -22.92
C PHE A 103 16.69 -16.43 -23.93
N GLU A 104 17.49 -16.61 -24.99
CA GLU A 104 17.35 -15.88 -26.26
C GLU A 104 16.36 -16.65 -27.13
N ILE A 105 15.41 -15.94 -27.74
CA ILE A 105 14.42 -16.55 -28.63
C ILE A 105 14.94 -16.40 -30.05
N ASP A 106 15.36 -17.52 -30.63
CA ASP A 106 15.92 -17.60 -31.96
C ASP A 106 14.81 -17.52 -33.01
N LEU A 107 14.90 -16.48 -33.84
CA LEU A 107 13.96 -16.09 -34.88
C LEU A 107 14.43 -16.53 -36.28
N LEU A 108 15.67 -17.02 -36.41
CA LEU A 108 16.30 -17.27 -37.70
C LEU A 108 15.91 -18.63 -38.26
N MET A 109 15.75 -18.65 -39.59
CA MET A 109 15.00 -19.70 -40.28
C MET A 109 15.85 -20.92 -40.62
N ASN A 110 15.16 -22.05 -40.78
CA ASN A 110 15.63 -23.11 -41.67
C ASN A 110 14.59 -23.35 -42.79
N SER A 111 15.07 -23.74 -43.96
CA SER A 111 14.39 -23.46 -45.24
C SER A 111 13.16 -24.33 -45.59
N LYS A 112 12.45 -23.92 -46.66
CA LYS A 112 11.43 -24.69 -47.41
C LYS A 112 10.01 -24.83 -46.86
N ARG A 113 9.62 -24.17 -45.76
CA ARG A 113 8.19 -23.99 -45.40
C ARG A 113 7.83 -22.53 -45.18
N SER A 114 7.36 -21.90 -46.25
CA SER A 114 6.56 -20.66 -46.20
C SER A 114 5.21 -20.92 -45.52
N TYR A 115 4.48 -19.85 -45.21
CA TYR A 115 3.07 -19.84 -44.78
C TYR A 115 2.72 -20.21 -43.33
N ASP A 116 3.63 -20.07 -42.36
CA ASP A 116 3.19 -19.66 -41.01
C ASP A 116 4.12 -18.62 -40.37
N TYR A 117 3.75 -17.36 -40.58
CA TYR A 117 4.23 -16.22 -39.80
C TYR A 117 3.28 -15.89 -38.64
N HIS A 118 2.01 -16.29 -38.70
CA HIS A 118 0.95 -15.78 -37.83
C HIS A 118 1.14 -16.24 -36.38
N SER A 119 1.39 -17.54 -36.17
CA SER A 119 1.57 -18.13 -34.84
C SER A 119 2.76 -17.54 -34.07
N ARG A 120 3.80 -17.07 -34.79
CA ARG A 120 4.99 -16.44 -34.19
C ARG A 120 4.69 -15.04 -33.65
N TRP A 121 4.05 -14.18 -34.44
CA TRP A 121 3.69 -12.83 -33.98
C TRP A 121 2.66 -12.88 -32.86
N LEU A 122 1.73 -13.83 -32.93
CA LEU A 122 0.69 -14.04 -31.92
C LEU A 122 1.32 -14.32 -30.54
N PHE A 123 2.32 -15.19 -30.44
CA PHE A 123 3.03 -15.44 -29.18
C PHE A 123 3.59 -14.16 -28.55
N PHE A 124 4.30 -13.32 -29.31
CA PHE A 124 4.88 -12.09 -28.78
C PHE A 124 3.82 -11.04 -28.42
N ASP A 125 2.77 -10.93 -29.23
CA ASP A 125 1.65 -10.01 -28.99
C ASP A 125 0.85 -10.41 -27.73
N GLU A 126 0.45 -11.68 -27.60
CA GLU A 126 -0.22 -12.22 -26.41
C GLU A 126 0.65 -12.11 -25.15
N THR A 127 1.93 -12.47 -25.25
CA THR A 127 2.86 -12.40 -24.10
C THR A 127 3.09 -10.96 -23.65
N LEU A 128 3.16 -9.99 -24.56
CA LEU A 128 3.24 -8.58 -24.16
C LEU A 128 1.92 -8.06 -23.55
N ARG A 129 0.76 -8.47 -24.07
CA ARG A 129 -0.55 -8.15 -23.44
C ARG A 129 -0.62 -8.65 -22.00
N ASP A 130 -0.14 -9.87 -21.73
CA ASP A 130 -0.05 -10.44 -20.37
C ASP A 130 0.94 -9.66 -19.49
N LEU A 131 2.19 -9.50 -19.93
CA LEU A 131 3.24 -8.84 -19.13
C LEU A 131 2.94 -7.36 -18.80
N PHE A 132 2.27 -6.64 -19.70
CA PHE A 132 1.83 -5.25 -19.49
C PHE A 132 0.44 -5.13 -18.84
N GLU A 133 -0.31 -6.22 -18.65
CA GLU A 133 -1.71 -6.21 -18.17
C GLU A 133 -2.69 -5.46 -19.14
N MET A 134 -2.40 -5.46 -20.45
CA MET A 134 -3.13 -4.70 -21.49
C MET A 134 -3.83 -5.60 -22.53
N PRO A 135 -4.93 -6.29 -22.20
CA PRO A 135 -5.54 -7.30 -23.09
C PRO A 135 -6.09 -6.77 -24.43
N LYS A 136 -6.38 -5.47 -24.52
CA LYS A 136 -6.89 -4.81 -25.74
C LYS A 136 -5.81 -4.19 -26.63
N ALA A 137 -4.57 -4.06 -26.14
CA ALA A 137 -3.46 -3.50 -26.92
C ALA A 137 -3.08 -4.40 -28.10
N ARG A 138 -2.37 -3.83 -29.08
CA ARG A 138 -1.89 -4.52 -30.29
C ARG A 138 -0.42 -4.15 -30.53
N PHE A 139 0.47 -5.07 -30.20
CA PHE A 139 1.93 -4.92 -30.33
C PHE A 139 2.47 -5.52 -31.63
N TRP A 140 1.71 -6.42 -32.28
CA TRP A 140 2.15 -7.21 -33.45
C TRP A 140 2.81 -6.39 -34.57
N LEU A 141 2.26 -5.22 -34.92
CA LEU A 141 2.75 -4.43 -36.06
C LEU A 141 4.16 -3.82 -35.80
N PRO A 142 4.43 -3.15 -34.66
CA PRO A 142 5.79 -2.82 -34.24
C PRO A 142 6.71 -4.04 -34.09
N ILE A 143 6.24 -5.19 -33.58
CA ILE A 143 7.09 -6.39 -33.46
C ILE A 143 7.56 -6.88 -34.83
N ILE A 144 6.67 -6.87 -35.86
CA ILE A 144 7.03 -7.17 -37.25
C ILE A 144 8.19 -6.29 -37.72
N GLN A 145 8.09 -4.97 -37.51
CA GLN A 145 9.13 -4.02 -37.91
C GLN A 145 10.43 -4.23 -37.12
N CYS A 146 10.35 -4.49 -35.81
CA CYS A 146 11.53 -4.75 -34.98
C CYS A 146 12.29 -6.01 -35.42
N PHE A 147 11.61 -7.08 -35.85
CA PHE A 147 12.26 -8.31 -36.33
C PHE A 147 12.67 -8.26 -37.81
N GLN A 148 11.97 -7.51 -38.67
CA GLN A 148 12.45 -7.21 -40.03
C GLN A 148 13.83 -6.52 -40.00
N ASN A 149 14.06 -5.65 -39.01
CA ASN A 149 15.33 -4.95 -38.79
C ASN A 149 16.28 -5.74 -37.84
N HIS A 150 16.42 -7.04 -38.09
CA HIS A 150 17.31 -7.96 -37.34
C HIS A 150 17.15 -7.91 -35.81
N GLY A 151 15.91 -7.81 -35.33
CA GLY A 151 15.62 -7.75 -33.91
C GLY A 151 15.96 -9.03 -33.14
N LEU A 152 16.26 -8.84 -31.85
CA LEU A 152 16.59 -9.89 -30.90
C LEU A 152 15.57 -9.87 -29.78
N SER A 153 15.29 -11.02 -29.15
CA SER A 153 14.40 -11.05 -27.99
C SER A 153 14.86 -12.03 -26.92
N TYR A 154 14.65 -11.65 -25.66
CA TYR A 154 15.08 -12.43 -24.49
C TYR A 154 13.95 -12.55 -23.48
N ALA A 155 13.85 -13.72 -22.86
CA ALA A 155 12.83 -14.03 -21.87
C ALA A 155 13.43 -14.68 -20.62
N PHE A 156 12.93 -14.29 -19.44
CA PHE A 156 13.11 -15.04 -18.20
C PHE A 156 11.92 -15.96 -17.98
N VAL A 157 12.19 -17.23 -17.63
CA VAL A 157 11.18 -18.27 -17.40
C VAL A 157 11.52 -19.05 -16.11
N PRO A 158 10.55 -19.38 -15.24
CA PRO A 158 10.80 -20.13 -14.01
C PRO A 158 11.37 -21.53 -14.25
N LYS A 159 12.25 -21.99 -13.35
CA LYS A 159 12.94 -23.28 -13.42
C LYS A 159 12.00 -24.49 -13.31
N ASN A 160 10.84 -24.28 -12.69
CA ASN A 160 9.73 -25.21 -12.47
C ASN A 160 8.58 -25.06 -13.49
N ALA A 161 8.71 -24.19 -14.50
CA ALA A 161 7.66 -23.98 -15.51
C ALA A 161 7.30 -25.27 -16.27
N THR A 162 6.00 -25.51 -16.43
CA THR A 162 5.46 -26.67 -17.18
C THR A 162 5.48 -26.45 -18.69
N SER A 163 5.44 -25.20 -19.14
CA SER A 163 5.66 -24.76 -20.53
C SER A 163 6.46 -23.47 -20.55
N VAL A 164 7.29 -23.26 -21.57
CA VAL A 164 8.10 -22.06 -21.72
C VAL A 164 7.24 -20.85 -22.09
N THR A 165 6.24 -21.04 -22.96
CA THR A 165 5.47 -19.95 -23.57
C THR A 165 4.45 -19.32 -22.63
N SER A 166 3.78 -20.09 -21.77
CA SER A 166 2.79 -19.55 -20.81
C SER A 166 3.39 -19.02 -19.50
N ASN A 167 4.68 -19.27 -19.24
CA ASN A 167 5.37 -18.91 -18.00
C ASN A 167 6.52 -17.91 -18.24
N VAL A 168 6.36 -16.98 -19.18
CA VAL A 168 7.32 -15.88 -19.35
C VAL A 168 7.16 -14.90 -18.18
N SER A 169 8.16 -14.83 -17.30
CA SER A 169 8.20 -13.94 -16.15
C SER A 169 8.58 -12.50 -16.52
N ALA A 170 9.46 -12.35 -17.51
CA ALA A 170 9.88 -11.07 -18.07
C ALA A 170 10.35 -11.27 -19.51
N MET A 171 10.17 -10.25 -20.36
CA MET A 171 10.58 -10.28 -21.76
C MET A 171 11.09 -8.92 -22.21
N THR A 172 12.03 -8.92 -23.14
CA THR A 172 12.44 -7.72 -23.87
C THR A 172 12.63 -8.02 -25.35
N ILE A 173 12.26 -7.05 -26.19
CA ILE A 173 12.41 -7.08 -27.65
C ILE A 173 13.30 -5.89 -28.03
N LEU A 174 14.37 -6.19 -28.75
CA LEU A 174 15.33 -5.23 -29.30
C LEU A 174 15.19 -5.15 -30.81
N THR A 175 15.63 -4.05 -31.39
CA THR A 175 15.92 -3.93 -32.82
C THR A 175 17.18 -3.10 -33.04
N ARG A 176 17.80 -3.23 -34.21
CA ARG A 176 18.84 -2.30 -34.66
C ARG A 176 18.17 -1.21 -35.49
N LYS A 177 18.53 0.05 -35.27
CA LYS A 177 18.04 1.14 -36.12
C LYS A 177 18.85 1.11 -37.43
N ASN A 178 18.17 1.06 -38.57
CA ASN A 178 18.80 0.79 -39.87
C ASN A 178 19.82 1.87 -40.30
N ASP A 179 20.55 1.51 -41.35
CA ASP A 179 21.51 2.30 -42.13
C ASP A 179 22.87 2.59 -41.50
N SER A 180 23.01 2.76 -40.17
CA SER A 180 24.32 3.06 -39.55
C SER A 180 24.86 2.03 -38.54
N PHE A 181 24.04 1.10 -38.05
CA PHE A 181 24.39 0.10 -37.01
C PHE A 181 24.87 0.64 -35.65
N ASP A 182 25.13 1.95 -35.48
CA ASP A 182 25.66 2.58 -34.26
C ASP A 182 24.78 2.41 -33.00
N SER A 183 23.55 1.89 -33.13
CA SER A 183 22.59 1.90 -32.03
C SER A 183 21.64 0.69 -31.96
N ILE A 184 21.37 0.29 -30.72
CA ILE A 184 20.38 -0.72 -30.36
C ILE A 184 19.20 0.00 -29.70
N TYR A 185 17.99 -0.25 -30.21
CA TYR A 185 16.74 0.28 -29.67
C TYR A 185 15.98 -0.82 -28.93
N ILE A 186 15.58 -0.56 -27.68
CA ILE A 186 14.69 -1.45 -26.93
C ILE A 186 13.26 -1.12 -27.37
N CYS A 187 12.67 -1.98 -28.22
CA CYS A 187 11.28 -1.84 -28.65
C CYS A 187 10.31 -2.04 -27.48
N TYR A 188 10.55 -3.08 -26.68
CA TYR A 188 9.73 -3.43 -25.52
C TYR A 188 10.57 -3.99 -24.38
N MET A 189 10.19 -3.69 -23.15
CA MET A 189 10.67 -4.39 -21.95
C MET A 189 9.50 -4.47 -20.97
N ALA A 190 9.17 -5.68 -20.53
CA ALA A 190 8.04 -5.95 -19.66
C ALA A 190 8.38 -7.05 -18.64
N THR A 191 7.69 -7.06 -17.51
CA THR A 191 7.86 -8.05 -16.43
C THR A 191 6.51 -8.25 -15.77
N ARG A 192 6.08 -9.52 -15.62
CA ARG A 192 4.78 -9.85 -15.02
C ARG A 192 4.76 -9.36 -13.57
N LYS A 193 3.60 -8.88 -13.10
CA LYS A 193 3.45 -8.15 -11.84
C LYS A 193 4.08 -8.84 -10.63
N GLU A 194 3.88 -10.15 -10.52
CA GLU A 194 4.43 -11.04 -9.50
C GLU A 194 5.98 -11.09 -9.45
N HIS A 195 6.65 -10.76 -10.56
CA HIS A 195 8.11 -10.77 -10.68
C HIS A 195 8.77 -9.38 -10.69
N ARG A 196 8.00 -8.27 -10.75
CA ARG A 196 8.55 -6.91 -10.94
C ARG A 196 9.58 -6.52 -9.87
N ARG A 197 9.39 -6.92 -8.62
CA ARG A 197 10.34 -6.66 -7.50
C ARG A 197 11.52 -7.64 -7.39
N GLN A 198 11.64 -8.64 -8.26
CA GLN A 198 12.68 -9.68 -8.14
C GLN A 198 14.02 -9.32 -8.82
N GLY A 199 14.05 -8.26 -9.62
CA GLY A 199 15.25 -7.77 -10.33
C GLY A 199 15.37 -8.21 -11.80
N LEU A 200 14.35 -8.88 -12.37
CA LEU A 200 14.41 -9.42 -13.74
C LEU A 200 14.66 -8.35 -14.81
N ALA A 201 13.97 -7.20 -14.75
CA ALA A 201 14.16 -6.09 -15.68
C ALA A 201 15.60 -5.53 -15.61
N THR A 202 16.11 -5.30 -14.39
CA THR A 202 17.50 -4.89 -14.15
C THR A 202 18.50 -5.90 -14.73
N ARG A 203 18.21 -7.20 -14.61
CA ARG A 203 19.07 -8.25 -15.14
C ARG A 203 19.00 -8.38 -16.66
N LEU A 204 17.83 -8.13 -17.28
CA LEU A 204 17.71 -7.97 -18.73
C LEU A 204 18.54 -6.75 -19.21
N LEU A 205 18.45 -5.60 -18.54
CA LEU A 205 19.26 -4.42 -18.88
C LEU A 205 20.77 -4.68 -18.78
N GLN A 206 21.24 -5.36 -17.73
CA GLN A 206 22.63 -5.78 -17.61
C GLN A 206 23.05 -6.73 -18.74
N HIS A 207 22.18 -7.65 -19.16
CA HIS A 207 22.47 -8.56 -20.29
C HIS A 207 22.53 -7.82 -21.63
N ILE A 208 21.57 -6.93 -21.90
CA ILE A 208 21.58 -6.08 -23.11
C ILE A 208 22.87 -5.27 -23.15
N VAL A 209 23.23 -4.57 -22.07
CA VAL A 209 24.44 -3.73 -22.01
C VAL A 209 25.72 -4.56 -22.14
N GLN A 210 25.79 -5.75 -21.54
CA GLN A 210 26.91 -6.68 -21.76
C GLN A 210 27.05 -7.04 -23.24
N ARG A 211 25.95 -7.36 -23.93
CA ARG A 211 25.97 -7.69 -25.35
C ARG A 211 26.34 -6.48 -26.21
N SER A 212 25.75 -5.32 -25.98
CA SER A 212 26.08 -4.08 -26.69
C SER A 212 27.54 -3.64 -26.50
N LEU A 213 28.14 -3.94 -25.34
CA LEU A 213 29.56 -3.69 -25.09
C LEU A 213 30.47 -4.66 -25.85
N ASN A 214 30.08 -5.93 -25.97
CA ASN A 214 30.78 -6.91 -26.82
C ASN A 214 30.60 -6.56 -28.31
N GLU A 215 29.45 -5.99 -28.70
CA GLU A 215 29.16 -5.57 -30.07
C GLU A 215 29.74 -4.18 -30.44
N ARG A 216 30.49 -3.51 -29.53
CA ARG A 216 31.20 -2.23 -29.84
C ARG A 216 32.12 -2.32 -31.05
N GLU A 217 32.79 -3.45 -31.24
CA GLU A 217 33.71 -3.66 -32.39
C GLU A 217 32.96 -3.64 -33.73
N ASN A 218 31.64 -3.88 -33.70
CA ASN A 218 30.73 -3.73 -34.84
C ASN A 218 30.09 -2.33 -34.92
N GLY A 219 30.66 -1.33 -34.25
CA GLY A 219 30.25 0.08 -34.32
C GLY A 219 29.23 0.54 -33.29
N VAL A 220 28.67 -0.32 -32.42
CA VAL A 220 27.59 0.10 -31.50
C VAL A 220 28.09 1.11 -30.46
N GLN A 221 27.54 2.33 -30.49
CA GLN A 221 27.93 3.46 -29.63
C GLN A 221 26.94 3.75 -28.50
N TYR A 222 25.64 3.51 -28.69
CA TYR A 222 24.60 3.83 -27.72
C TYR A 222 23.37 2.92 -27.77
N ILE A 223 22.62 2.90 -26.66
CA ILE A 223 21.33 2.20 -26.53
C ILE A 223 20.24 3.25 -26.29
N THR A 224 19.13 3.15 -27.01
CA THR A 224 17.96 4.05 -26.86
C THR A 224 16.69 3.29 -26.55
N LEU A 225 15.74 3.96 -25.89
CA LEU A 225 14.40 3.45 -25.59
C LEU A 225 13.44 4.62 -25.32
N HIS A 226 12.14 4.42 -25.52
CA HIS A 226 11.11 5.38 -25.14
C HIS A 226 10.39 4.95 -23.84
N VAL A 227 10.06 5.91 -22.99
CA VAL A 227 9.31 5.69 -21.74
C VAL A 227 8.15 6.68 -21.68
N ASN A 228 6.93 6.21 -21.37
CA ASN A 228 5.81 7.10 -21.08
C ASN A 228 6.16 7.99 -19.88
N THR A 229 5.85 9.29 -19.95
CA THR A 229 6.25 10.26 -18.91
C THR A 229 5.66 10.00 -17.52
N MET A 230 4.56 9.24 -17.41
CA MET A 230 3.96 8.83 -16.13
C MET A 230 4.60 7.57 -15.52
N ASN A 231 5.47 6.86 -16.23
CA ASN A 231 6.09 5.63 -15.73
C ASN A 231 7.36 5.93 -14.91
N THR A 232 7.19 6.62 -13.78
CA THR A 232 8.27 7.09 -12.89
C THR A 232 9.23 5.97 -12.49
N ALA A 233 8.71 4.83 -12.03
CA ALA A 233 9.51 3.67 -11.65
C ALA A 233 10.41 3.13 -12.78
N ALA A 234 9.97 3.24 -14.05
CA ALA A 234 10.84 2.91 -15.18
C ALA A 234 11.86 4.01 -15.46
N LEU A 235 11.48 5.29 -15.42
CA LEU A 235 12.40 6.42 -15.57
C LEU A 235 13.53 6.36 -14.53
N GLU A 236 13.18 6.16 -13.25
CA GLU A 236 14.13 5.97 -12.15
C GLU A 236 15.06 4.78 -12.37
N LEU A 237 14.54 3.63 -12.80
CA LEU A 237 15.35 2.44 -13.10
C LEU A 237 16.38 2.75 -14.19
N TYR A 238 15.94 3.36 -15.30
CA TYR A 238 16.84 3.70 -16.41
C TYR A 238 17.86 4.77 -15.99
N GLU A 239 17.47 5.80 -15.23
CA GLU A 239 18.38 6.84 -14.76
C GLU A 239 19.40 6.32 -13.73
N ARG A 240 18.99 5.43 -12.80
CA ARG A 240 19.89 4.70 -11.87
C ARG A 240 20.89 3.82 -12.64
N CYS A 241 20.45 3.18 -13.71
CA CYS A 241 21.31 2.38 -14.58
C CYS A 241 22.09 3.21 -15.62
N GLY A 242 22.01 4.54 -15.60
CA GLY A 242 22.89 5.46 -16.33
C GLY A 242 22.35 6.02 -17.65
N TRP A 243 21.12 5.70 -18.05
CA TRP A 243 20.46 6.38 -19.18
C TRP A 243 20.17 7.84 -18.84
N ARG A 244 20.11 8.71 -19.84
CA ARG A 244 19.72 10.12 -19.69
C ARG A 244 18.67 10.49 -20.73
N CYS A 245 17.75 11.38 -20.37
CA CYS A 245 16.78 11.93 -21.32
C CYS A 245 17.50 12.76 -22.39
N GLU A 246 17.32 12.41 -23.66
CA GLU A 246 17.82 13.15 -24.81
C GLU A 246 16.71 14.05 -25.41
N MET A 247 15.45 13.63 -25.35
CA MET A 247 14.32 14.38 -25.92
C MET A 247 13.00 14.08 -25.20
N PHE A 248 12.15 15.09 -25.07
CA PHE A 248 10.72 14.94 -24.72
C PHE A 248 9.89 14.93 -26.01
N LEU A 249 9.02 13.94 -26.15
CA LEU A 249 8.19 13.68 -27.33
C LEU A 249 6.71 13.84 -26.95
N PRO A 250 6.12 15.04 -27.13
CA PRO A 250 4.71 15.25 -26.84
C PRO A 250 3.82 14.54 -27.89
N GLY A 251 2.76 13.88 -27.44
CA GLY A 251 1.82 13.19 -28.34
C GLY A 251 2.36 11.90 -28.98
N TYR A 252 3.56 11.44 -28.60
CA TYR A 252 4.19 10.21 -29.11
C TYR A 252 3.29 8.96 -29.04
N LEU A 253 2.42 8.89 -28.03
CA LEU A 253 1.52 7.76 -27.77
C LEU A 253 0.04 8.08 -28.12
N ASN A 254 -0.23 9.14 -28.90
CA ASN A 254 -1.57 9.55 -29.34
C ASN A 254 -2.42 8.44 -29.99
N TYR A 255 -1.79 7.36 -30.47
CA TYR A 255 -2.45 6.24 -31.15
C TYR A 255 -2.92 5.11 -30.22
N ASP A 256 -2.63 5.17 -28.91
CA ASP A 256 -3.08 4.18 -27.93
C ASP A 256 -3.97 4.81 -26.84
N PRO A 257 -5.30 4.60 -26.86
CA PRO A 257 -6.24 5.17 -25.90
C PRO A 257 -6.16 4.55 -24.49
N HIS A 258 -5.19 3.69 -24.22
CA HIS A 258 -4.96 3.09 -22.89
C HIS A 258 -3.82 3.75 -22.09
N HIS A 259 -3.12 4.73 -22.64
CA HIS A 259 -2.07 5.48 -21.93
C HIS A 259 -2.61 6.80 -21.35
N ALA A 260 -2.50 6.99 -20.03
CA ALA A 260 -3.06 8.14 -19.32
C ALA A 260 -2.42 9.51 -19.68
N THR A 261 -1.23 9.50 -20.30
CA THR A 261 -0.68 10.68 -20.97
C THR A 261 -0.01 10.26 -22.28
N ASN A 262 -0.20 11.04 -23.33
CA ASN A 262 0.28 10.69 -24.67
C ASN A 262 1.76 11.06 -24.91
N HIS A 263 2.49 11.51 -23.89
CA HIS A 263 3.87 11.96 -24.02
C HIS A 263 4.89 10.87 -23.62
N ALA A 264 6.09 10.94 -24.17
CA ALA A 264 7.20 10.06 -23.83
C ALA A 264 8.54 10.79 -23.72
N TYR A 265 9.48 10.22 -22.97
CA TYR A 265 10.89 10.60 -23.01
C TYR A 265 11.69 9.59 -23.86
N LEU A 266 12.53 10.09 -24.76
CA LEU A 266 13.60 9.33 -25.39
C LEU A 266 14.79 9.28 -24.43
N LEU A 267 15.07 8.11 -23.87
CA LEU A 267 16.23 7.87 -23.00
C LEU A 267 17.37 7.22 -23.78
N LYS A 268 18.60 7.60 -23.45
CA LYS A 268 19.83 7.14 -24.12
C LYS A 268 20.96 6.84 -23.14
N LEU A 269 21.60 5.68 -23.32
CA LEU A 269 22.85 5.31 -22.67
C LEU A 269 23.99 5.37 -23.71
N ARG A 270 25.00 6.21 -23.47
CA ARG A 270 26.24 6.22 -24.27
C ARG A 270 27.19 5.15 -23.74
N LEU A 271 27.54 4.16 -24.56
CA LEU A 271 28.32 3.01 -24.11
C LEU A 271 29.75 3.39 -23.71
N ASN A 272 30.32 4.44 -24.29
CA ASN A 272 31.71 4.88 -24.04
C ASN A 272 32.01 5.19 -22.56
N GLY A 273 31.01 5.60 -21.77
CA GLY A 273 31.16 5.84 -20.33
C GLY A 273 31.10 4.58 -19.45
N VAL A 274 30.60 3.45 -19.97
CA VAL A 274 30.38 2.24 -19.18
C VAL A 274 31.69 1.45 -19.05
N LYS A 275 32.34 1.53 -17.88
CA LYS A 275 33.60 0.82 -17.58
C LYS A 275 33.43 -0.57 -16.96
N ASN A 276 32.30 -0.85 -16.29
CA ASN A 276 32.05 -2.14 -15.64
C ASN A 276 30.54 -2.39 -15.50
N ILE A 277 30.03 -3.52 -16.00
CA ILE A 277 28.60 -3.84 -15.98
C ILE A 277 28.09 -4.14 -14.56
N THR A 278 28.96 -4.60 -13.65
CA THR A 278 28.63 -4.70 -12.21
C THR A 278 28.58 -3.33 -11.53
N SER A 279 28.91 -2.23 -12.21
CA SER A 279 28.65 -0.85 -11.75
C SER A 279 27.42 -0.22 -12.41
N LEU A 280 26.81 -0.89 -13.40
CA LEU A 280 25.50 -0.50 -13.89
C LEU A 280 24.47 -0.82 -12.82
N CYS A 281 23.67 0.18 -12.45
CA CYS A 281 22.71 0.09 -11.34
C CYS A 281 23.39 -0.21 -9.98
N ARG A 282 24.64 0.24 -9.74
CA ARG A 282 25.27 0.17 -8.41
C ARG A 282 24.62 1.17 -7.46
N ASP A 283 24.15 0.68 -6.33
CA ASP A 283 23.44 1.46 -5.34
C ASP A 283 24.34 2.13 -4.28
N ARG A 284 23.75 3.09 -3.57
CA ARG A 284 24.13 3.40 -2.18
C ARG A 284 23.19 2.78 -1.14
N TYR A 285 21.96 2.42 -1.53
CA TYR A 285 20.92 1.88 -0.63
C TYR A 285 20.03 0.81 -1.30
N ALA A 286 20.63 -0.21 -1.91
CA ALA A 286 19.98 -1.51 -2.01
C ALA A 286 20.32 -2.27 -0.73
N VAL A 287 19.31 -2.44 0.14
CA VAL A 287 19.43 -3.37 1.27
C VAL A 287 19.22 -4.77 0.72
N ASP A 288 20.28 -5.56 0.62
CA ASP A 288 20.14 -7.01 0.60
C ASP A 288 19.59 -7.42 1.98
N ILE A 289 18.29 -7.72 2.03
CA ILE A 289 17.63 -8.22 3.24
C ILE A 289 17.99 -9.70 3.36
N GLU A 290 19.02 -10.00 4.15
CA GLU A 290 19.28 -11.35 4.61
C GLU A 290 18.13 -11.85 5.50
N PRO A 291 17.79 -13.16 5.47
CA PRO A 291 16.80 -13.72 6.39
C PRO A 291 17.26 -13.58 7.85
N SER A 292 16.32 -13.40 8.76
CA SER A 292 16.58 -13.41 10.20
C SER A 292 16.77 -14.84 10.71
N ASP A 293 18.02 -15.23 11.00
CA ASP A 293 18.34 -16.52 11.61
C ASP A 293 18.12 -16.50 13.13
N ASP A 294 16.95 -16.98 13.56
CA ASP A 294 16.70 -17.46 14.92
C ASP A 294 16.55 -19.00 14.87
N GLU A 295 17.67 -19.75 14.93
CA GLU A 295 17.80 -20.96 15.76
C GLU A 295 19.21 -21.61 15.74
N GLN A 296 19.69 -21.96 16.95
CA GLN A 296 20.61 -23.09 17.26
C GLN A 296 22.08 -23.11 16.76
N SER A 297 22.94 -22.43 17.52
CA SER A 297 24.19 -22.95 18.14
C SER A 297 25.13 -23.93 17.39
N SER A 298 26.43 -23.59 17.30
CA SER A 298 27.47 -24.07 18.27
C SER A 298 28.93 -23.89 17.81
N SER A 299 29.86 -23.97 18.78
CA SER A 299 31.32 -24.12 18.67
C SER A 299 32.20 -22.94 18.17
N ASN A 300 33.21 -22.64 18.99
CA ASN A 300 34.42 -21.82 18.78
C ASN A 300 35.62 -22.81 18.56
N PRO A 301 36.90 -22.41 18.30
CA PRO A 301 37.51 -21.06 18.32
C PRO A 301 38.50 -20.76 17.14
N CYS A 302 39.33 -19.70 17.31
CA CYS A 302 40.61 -19.39 16.63
C CYS A 302 40.59 -18.74 15.23
N SER A 303 41.57 -17.90 14.82
CA SER A 303 42.60 -17.10 15.55
C SER A 303 43.43 -16.23 14.57
N TYR A 304 44.07 -15.13 15.05
CA TYR A 304 45.05 -14.26 14.34
C TYR A 304 44.51 -13.49 13.08
N SER A 305 45.03 -12.32 12.67
CA SER A 305 45.77 -11.24 13.37
C SER A 305 45.93 -10.00 12.47
N SER A 306 45.84 -8.79 13.03
CA SER A 306 46.10 -7.53 12.30
C SER A 306 47.54 -7.01 12.54
N PRO A 307 48.31 -6.62 11.49
CA PRO A 307 49.61 -5.98 11.67
C PRO A 307 49.50 -4.55 12.22
N LYS A 308 50.43 -4.17 13.11
CA LYS A 308 50.70 -2.76 13.46
C LYS A 308 51.91 -2.24 12.69
N ILE A 309 51.92 -0.93 12.38
CA ILE A 309 53.16 -0.16 12.14
C ILE A 309 53.10 1.08 13.04
N ASN A 310 54.22 1.40 13.70
CA ASN A 310 54.35 2.49 14.68
C ASN A 310 55.05 3.73 14.09
N LYS A 311 54.81 4.89 14.70
CA LYS A 311 55.77 5.94 15.15
C LYS A 311 54.94 7.11 15.74
N THR A 312 55.07 7.51 17.02
CA THR A 312 56.07 8.45 17.62
C THR A 312 56.13 9.79 16.87
N MET A 313 56.08 10.99 17.48
CA MET A 313 56.48 11.50 18.82
C MET A 313 55.33 12.33 19.46
N ALA A 314 55.17 12.55 20.77
CA ALA A 314 56.01 13.01 21.90
C ALA A 314 55.94 14.55 22.14
N ASP A 315 56.24 14.96 23.39
CA ASP A 315 56.11 16.29 24.04
C ASP A 315 54.65 16.78 24.23
N GLN A 316 54.12 17.04 25.44
CA GLN A 316 54.54 17.78 26.66
C GLN A 316 54.31 19.30 26.58
N ASP A 317 53.39 19.80 27.41
CA ASP A 317 53.75 20.78 28.46
C ASP A 317 52.75 20.78 29.64
N GLN A 318 53.11 21.40 30.77
CA GLN A 318 52.31 21.46 32.02
C GLN A 318 52.38 22.83 32.72
N SER A 319 51.23 23.34 33.17
CA SER A 319 51.08 24.21 34.37
C SER A 319 49.58 24.36 34.68
N ALA A 320 49.04 23.96 35.84
CA ALA A 320 49.21 24.56 37.17
C ALA A 320 48.57 25.97 37.26
N SER A 321 47.71 26.38 38.20
CA SER A 321 46.93 25.82 39.33
C SER A 321 46.96 26.87 40.44
N THR A 322 45.82 27.25 41.03
CA THR A 322 45.76 27.94 42.33
C THR A 322 44.42 27.68 43.01
N ASP A 323 44.45 26.97 44.14
CA ASP A 323 43.39 26.97 45.14
C ASP A 323 43.54 28.18 46.08
N VAL A 324 42.44 28.61 46.71
CA VAL A 324 42.44 29.25 48.05
C VAL A 324 41.24 28.69 48.83
N ASN A 325 41.40 28.50 50.15
CA ASN A 325 40.69 27.50 50.96
C ASN A 325 40.02 28.09 52.24
N GLU A 326 39.40 27.24 53.08
CA GLU A 326 38.98 27.48 54.50
C GLU A 326 37.81 28.49 54.72
N THR A 327 37.02 28.58 55.81
CA THR A 327 36.70 27.84 57.09
C THR A 327 35.37 28.43 57.65
N GLU A 328 34.58 27.88 58.58
CA GLU A 328 34.16 26.52 59.00
C GLU A 328 32.73 26.67 59.66
N THR A 329 32.15 26.04 60.70
CA THR A 329 32.54 25.03 61.72
C THR A 329 31.26 24.37 62.33
N THR A 330 31.26 23.06 62.65
CA THR A 330 30.39 22.37 63.68
C THR A 330 28.84 22.37 63.55
N THR A 331 28.03 21.40 64.07
CA THR A 331 28.28 20.19 64.92
C THR A 331 27.24 19.05 64.70
N SER A 332 27.67 17.79 64.94
CA SER A 332 26.96 16.55 65.44
C SER A 332 25.42 16.47 65.55
N SER A 333 24.72 15.32 65.42
CA SER A 333 25.05 13.85 65.47
C SER A 333 23.97 13.03 64.67
N THR A 334 24.03 11.71 64.37
CA THR A 334 24.28 10.50 65.21
C THR A 334 24.56 9.22 64.36
N THR A 335 25.49 8.36 64.83
CA THR A 335 25.89 6.95 64.46
C THR A 335 25.20 6.20 63.29
N THR A 336 25.89 5.80 62.20
CA THR A 336 26.71 4.55 61.96
C THR A 336 25.97 3.20 62.07
N LYS A 337 25.86 2.32 61.04
CA LYS A 337 26.84 1.54 60.21
C LYS A 337 27.64 0.45 60.95
N SER A 338 27.48 -0.83 60.56
CA SER A 338 28.51 -1.64 59.84
C SER A 338 28.11 -3.14 59.64
N THR A 339 28.95 -3.94 58.96
CA THR A 339 28.65 -5.23 58.30
C THR A 339 29.52 -6.41 58.78
N THR A 340 29.10 -7.68 58.52
CA THR A 340 29.86 -8.90 58.06
C THR A 340 29.13 -10.21 58.46
N LYS A 341 29.33 -11.45 57.95
CA LYS A 341 29.76 -12.11 56.68
C LYS A 341 29.70 -13.65 56.90
N LYS A 342 29.35 -14.46 55.88
CA LYS A 342 29.71 -15.89 55.62
C LYS A 342 29.34 -17.05 56.61
N SER A 343 28.85 -18.17 56.05
CA SER A 343 29.55 -19.50 56.01
C SER A 343 28.82 -20.54 55.11
N LYS A 344 29.23 -21.83 55.09
CA LYS A 344 28.77 -22.90 54.14
C LYS A 344 28.71 -24.31 54.77
N SER A 345 27.73 -25.13 54.36
CA SER A 345 27.73 -26.62 54.27
C SER A 345 26.50 -27.05 53.40
N LYS A 346 26.46 -28.09 52.54
CA LYS A 346 26.78 -29.54 52.60
C LYS A 346 25.94 -30.30 53.66
N GLY A 347 25.21 -31.40 53.38
CA GLY A 347 24.83 -32.07 52.11
C GLY A 347 24.32 -33.53 52.34
N ALA A 348 23.75 -34.18 51.31
CA ALA A 348 23.30 -35.61 51.26
C ALA A 348 22.07 -36.03 52.14
N ALA A 349 21.35 -37.16 51.94
CA ALA A 349 20.98 -37.97 50.75
C ALA A 349 19.97 -39.11 51.13
N ALA A 350 19.26 -39.69 50.14
CA ALA A 350 18.53 -40.99 50.16
C ALA A 350 17.29 -41.15 51.12
N ALA A 351 16.41 -42.16 51.02
CA ALA A 351 15.82 -42.96 49.90
C ALA A 351 14.69 -43.90 50.46
N THR A 352 14.02 -44.69 49.59
CA THR A 352 13.15 -45.88 49.87
C THR A 352 11.77 -45.66 50.53
N ASP A 353 10.72 -46.50 50.37
CA ASP A 353 10.27 -47.31 49.20
C ASP A 353 8.80 -47.82 49.34
N VAL A 354 8.16 -48.06 48.19
CA VAL A 354 7.17 -49.12 47.80
C VAL A 354 6.22 -49.78 48.82
N VAL A 355 4.91 -49.90 48.45
CA VAL A 355 4.11 -51.16 48.43
C VAL A 355 2.80 -51.00 47.62
N ASP A 356 2.37 -52.07 46.95
CA ASP A 356 1.26 -52.14 45.98
C ASP A 356 -0.18 -52.23 46.54
N GLY A 357 -1.15 -51.96 45.66
CA GLY A 357 -2.59 -52.21 45.88
C GLY A 357 -3.40 -52.26 44.57
N ASN A 358 -3.44 -53.41 43.90
CA ASN A 358 -4.03 -53.58 42.57
C ASN A 358 -5.53 -54.01 42.61
N SER A 359 -6.39 -53.36 41.82
CA SER A 359 -7.73 -53.87 41.48
C SER A 359 -8.25 -53.27 40.16
N SER A 360 -8.40 -54.09 39.13
CA SER A 360 -8.83 -53.70 37.80
C SER A 360 -10.35 -53.77 37.62
N ARG A 361 -10.93 -52.85 36.84
CA ARG A 361 -12.09 -53.14 35.98
C ARG A 361 -12.02 -52.32 34.68
N THR A 362 -12.28 -53.00 33.57
CA THR A 362 -12.13 -52.46 32.20
C THR A 362 -13.44 -51.90 31.67
N ALA A 363 -13.33 -50.86 30.84
CA ALA A 363 -14.32 -50.48 29.84
C ALA A 363 -13.57 -50.11 28.56
N GLU A 364 -14.05 -50.59 27.43
CA GLU A 364 -13.31 -50.56 26.15
C GLU A 364 -13.48 -49.21 25.44
N HIS A 365 -12.41 -48.70 24.81
CA HIS A 365 -12.51 -47.56 23.91
C HIS A 365 -11.79 -47.82 22.59
N THR A 366 -12.57 -47.93 21.52
CA THR A 366 -12.09 -48.27 20.18
C THR A 366 -11.21 -47.18 19.58
N THR A 367 -9.97 -47.52 19.21
CA THR A 367 -9.08 -46.62 18.48
C THR A 367 -9.42 -46.58 16.98
N THR A 368 -9.95 -45.46 16.50
CA THR A 368 -10.16 -45.22 15.06
C THR A 368 -9.54 -43.87 14.65
N SER A 369 -8.78 -43.84 13.56
CA SER A 369 -7.94 -42.70 13.17
C SER A 369 -8.74 -41.54 12.55
N GLN A 370 -8.48 -40.31 13.01
CA GLN A 370 -8.98 -39.07 12.39
C GLN A 370 -7.86 -38.08 12.00
N THR A 371 -6.86 -38.56 11.27
CA THR A 371 -5.80 -37.70 10.69
C THR A 371 -6.19 -37.05 9.36
N GLY A 372 -7.32 -37.43 8.74
CA GLY A 372 -7.72 -36.96 7.41
C GLY A 372 -8.29 -35.54 7.33
N SER A 373 -9.12 -35.14 8.31
CA SER A 373 -9.92 -33.90 8.22
C SER A 373 -9.07 -32.62 8.19
N VAL A 374 -7.97 -32.59 8.95
CA VAL A 374 -7.07 -31.42 9.02
C VAL A 374 -6.36 -31.17 7.68
N GLN A 375 -5.88 -32.22 7.01
CA GLN A 375 -5.25 -32.08 5.69
C GLN A 375 -6.24 -31.64 4.61
N GLU A 376 -7.50 -32.08 4.67
CA GLU A 376 -8.52 -31.67 3.73
C GLU A 376 -8.95 -30.20 3.94
N MET A 377 -8.99 -29.75 5.19
CA MET A 377 -9.22 -28.35 5.56
C MET A 377 -8.07 -27.44 5.08
N LEU A 378 -6.82 -27.87 5.25
CA LEU A 378 -5.63 -27.17 4.73
C LEU A 378 -5.61 -27.09 3.19
N LYS A 379 -6.05 -28.14 2.49
CA LYS A 379 -6.20 -28.12 1.01
C LYS A 379 -7.29 -27.14 0.56
N LYS A 380 -8.40 -27.05 1.28
CA LYS A 380 -9.47 -26.08 1.02
C LYS A 380 -8.99 -24.64 1.29
N ILE A 381 -8.15 -24.42 2.29
CA ILE A 381 -7.49 -23.13 2.54
C ILE A 381 -6.53 -22.76 1.41
N THR A 382 -5.64 -23.65 0.96
CA THR A 382 -4.67 -23.34 -0.12
C THR A 382 -5.35 -23.07 -1.47
N LEU A 383 -6.48 -23.73 -1.77
CA LEU A 383 -7.30 -23.42 -2.96
C LEU A 383 -7.94 -22.02 -2.87
N VAL A 384 -8.37 -21.59 -1.67
CA VAL A 384 -8.88 -20.23 -1.43
C VAL A 384 -7.75 -19.19 -1.49
N GLU A 385 -6.54 -19.52 -1.04
CA GLU A 385 -5.37 -18.64 -1.17
C GLU A 385 -4.96 -18.45 -2.64
N GLN A 386 -4.98 -19.52 -3.45
CA GLN A 386 -4.75 -19.44 -4.90
C GLN A 386 -5.83 -18.60 -5.61
N ALA A 387 -7.10 -18.75 -5.23
CA ALA A 387 -8.18 -17.88 -5.73
C ALA A 387 -8.05 -16.42 -5.25
N SER A 388 -7.47 -16.19 -4.06
CA SER A 388 -7.24 -14.85 -3.50
C SER A 388 -6.12 -14.10 -4.22
N ALA A 389 -5.07 -14.81 -4.66
CA ALA A 389 -3.93 -14.23 -5.39
C ALA A 389 -4.32 -13.52 -6.70
N ALA A 390 -5.43 -13.94 -7.33
CA ALA A 390 -6.00 -13.30 -8.52
C ALA A 390 -6.71 -11.95 -8.23
N ILE A 391 -6.91 -11.60 -6.94
CA ILE A 391 -7.69 -10.43 -6.49
C ILE A 391 -6.82 -9.40 -5.75
N THR A 392 -5.63 -9.80 -5.28
CA THR A 392 -4.72 -9.03 -4.39
C THR A 392 -4.06 -7.77 -4.99
N ASN A 393 -4.60 -7.15 -6.05
CA ASN A 393 -3.89 -6.10 -6.79
C ASN A 393 -4.75 -5.01 -7.45
N ARG A 394 -5.88 -4.64 -6.82
CA ARG A 394 -6.60 -3.40 -7.09
C ARG A 394 -6.27 -2.36 -6.02
N SER A 395 -5.50 -1.33 -6.36
CA SER A 395 -5.42 -0.10 -5.57
C SER A 395 -6.78 0.62 -5.61
N ALA A 396 -7.13 1.30 -4.52
CA ALA A 396 -8.30 2.19 -4.54
C ALA A 396 -8.03 3.37 -5.50
N PRO A 397 -9.06 3.88 -6.20
CA PRO A 397 -8.89 4.98 -7.15
C PRO A 397 -8.47 6.27 -6.44
N LYS A 398 -7.52 7.00 -7.04
CA LYS A 398 -7.05 8.31 -6.55
C LYS A 398 -7.67 9.50 -7.31
N SER A 399 -8.38 9.24 -8.41
CA SER A 399 -9.17 10.23 -9.15
C SER A 399 -10.59 9.74 -9.43
N ASP A 400 -11.47 10.68 -9.75
CA ASP A 400 -12.89 10.41 -10.00
C ASP A 400 -13.08 9.66 -11.34
N GLU A 401 -12.21 9.92 -12.33
CA GLU A 401 -12.14 9.17 -13.58
C GLU A 401 -11.72 7.70 -13.37
N GLU A 402 -10.77 7.44 -12.46
CA GLU A 402 -10.44 6.06 -12.05
C GLU A 402 -11.60 5.40 -11.29
N ALA A 403 -12.34 6.15 -10.48
CA ALA A 403 -13.46 5.64 -9.70
C ALA A 403 -14.70 5.29 -10.56
N VAL A 404 -14.97 6.08 -11.59
CA VAL A 404 -16.01 5.80 -12.61
C VAL A 404 -15.62 4.61 -13.49
N SER A 405 -14.35 4.46 -13.84
CA SER A 405 -13.91 3.44 -14.81
C SER A 405 -13.58 2.06 -14.22
N ARG A 406 -13.24 1.94 -12.92
CA ARG A 406 -12.65 0.70 -12.38
C ARG A 406 -13.61 -0.38 -11.88
N GLN A 407 -14.77 -0.06 -11.28
CA GLN A 407 -15.70 -1.11 -10.81
C GLN A 407 -17.08 -0.64 -10.32
N GLU A 408 -18.04 -1.58 -10.36
CA GLU A 408 -19.24 -1.58 -9.49
C GLU A 408 -18.84 -1.60 -8.00
N TRP A 409 -19.33 -0.64 -7.22
CA TRP A 409 -19.03 -0.49 -5.80
C TRP A 409 -19.90 -1.41 -4.93
N LYS A 410 -19.67 -2.73 -5.00
CA LYS A 410 -20.54 -3.78 -4.43
C LYS A 410 -20.87 -3.67 -2.93
N PHE A 411 -20.14 -2.86 -2.16
CA PHE A 411 -20.52 -2.49 -0.79
C PHE A 411 -21.30 -1.17 -0.77
N TRP A 412 -20.71 -0.07 -1.24
CA TRP A 412 -21.30 1.27 -1.18
C TRP A 412 -22.60 1.44 -1.97
N HIS A 413 -22.83 0.68 -3.05
CA HIS A 413 -24.15 0.61 -3.71
C HIS A 413 -25.26 -0.02 -2.86
N THR A 414 -24.93 -0.57 -1.67
CA THR A 414 -25.91 -1.09 -0.69
C THR A 414 -26.00 -0.22 0.56
N GLN A 415 -25.46 1.00 0.52
CA GLN A 415 -25.43 1.94 1.64
C GLN A 415 -26.09 3.27 1.23
N PRO A 416 -26.68 4.02 2.18
CA PRO A 416 -27.30 5.32 1.92
C PRO A 416 -26.24 6.40 1.68
N VAL A 417 -25.62 6.37 0.51
CA VAL A 417 -24.65 7.37 0.02
C VAL A 417 -24.93 7.72 -1.44
N PRO A 418 -24.73 8.97 -1.89
CA PRO A 418 -24.96 9.33 -3.27
C PRO A 418 -24.12 8.53 -4.28
N THR A 419 -24.77 8.04 -5.33
CA THR A 419 -24.09 7.39 -6.45
C THR A 419 -23.23 8.39 -7.25
N ILE A 420 -22.09 7.92 -7.76
CA ILE A 420 -21.15 8.76 -8.53
C ILE A 420 -21.85 9.30 -9.78
N GLY A 421 -21.78 10.63 -9.98
CA GLY A 421 -22.40 11.33 -11.11
C GLY A 421 -23.82 11.84 -10.87
N THR A 422 -24.46 11.51 -9.74
CA THR A 422 -25.78 12.03 -9.38
C THR A 422 -25.70 13.53 -9.05
N LYS A 423 -26.42 14.36 -9.83
CA LYS A 423 -26.50 15.80 -9.60
C LYS A 423 -27.50 16.10 -8.47
N ILE A 424 -26.98 16.40 -7.28
CA ILE A 424 -27.79 16.84 -6.14
C ILE A 424 -28.02 18.35 -6.26
N THR A 425 -29.29 18.77 -6.28
CA THR A 425 -29.70 20.18 -6.19
C THR A 425 -29.85 20.60 -4.72
N SER A 426 -29.84 21.91 -4.44
CA SER A 426 -30.01 22.43 -3.08
C SER A 426 -31.35 22.02 -2.44
N GLU A 427 -32.39 21.86 -3.26
CA GLU A 427 -33.72 21.36 -2.86
C GLU A 427 -33.65 19.95 -2.24
N ASN A 428 -32.67 19.14 -2.66
CA ASN A 428 -32.46 17.77 -2.19
C ASN A 428 -31.48 17.67 -1.00
N ASN A 429 -31.07 18.79 -0.37
CA ASN A 429 -30.21 18.77 0.83
C ASN A 429 -30.94 18.06 1.99
N GLY A 430 -30.54 16.83 2.36
CA GLY A 430 -31.28 16.04 3.35
C GLY A 430 -30.78 14.58 3.50
N PRO A 431 -31.46 13.77 4.32
CA PRO A 431 -31.13 12.35 4.47
C PRO A 431 -31.43 11.55 3.19
N VAL A 432 -30.78 10.40 3.04
CA VAL A 432 -30.95 9.49 1.87
C VAL A 432 -31.97 8.38 2.16
N GLU A 433 -31.93 7.84 3.37
CA GLU A 433 -32.94 6.98 3.98
C GLU A 433 -33.50 7.66 5.22
N GLU A 434 -34.82 7.60 5.41
CA GLU A 434 -35.50 8.11 6.60
C GLU A 434 -35.04 7.38 7.88
N ASN A 435 -35.09 8.10 9.01
CA ASN A 435 -34.72 7.57 10.31
C ASN A 435 -35.73 6.49 10.75
N LYS A 436 -35.24 5.26 11.00
CA LYS A 436 -36.09 4.11 11.34
C LYS A 436 -36.29 4.02 12.86
N PRO A 437 -37.47 3.61 13.35
CA PRO A 437 -37.70 3.41 14.77
C PRO A 437 -36.78 2.32 15.33
N ILE A 438 -36.43 2.40 16.62
CA ILE A 438 -35.42 1.54 17.25
C ILE A 438 -35.87 0.06 17.21
N GLU A 439 -37.17 -0.18 17.23
CA GLU A 439 -37.84 -1.47 17.13
C GLU A 439 -37.60 -2.18 15.78
N GLU A 440 -37.40 -1.43 14.70
CA GLU A 440 -37.01 -1.97 13.38
C GLU A 440 -35.50 -2.21 13.25
N LEU A 441 -34.69 -1.66 14.17
CA LEU A 441 -33.24 -1.83 14.16
C LEU A 441 -32.82 -3.18 14.74
N LYS A 442 -31.75 -3.73 14.16
CA LYS A 442 -31.20 -5.02 14.59
C LYS A 442 -30.49 -4.87 15.94
N GLN A 443 -31.12 -5.41 16.99
CA GLN A 443 -30.62 -5.40 18.36
C GLN A 443 -29.33 -6.22 18.56
N ASP A 444 -29.22 -7.38 17.89
CA ASP A 444 -28.01 -8.22 17.95
C ASP A 444 -26.83 -7.64 17.13
N PRO A 445 -25.57 -7.83 17.54
CA PRO A 445 -24.39 -7.58 16.70
C PRO A 445 -24.39 -8.36 15.37
N TYR A 446 -23.73 -7.84 14.35
CA TYR A 446 -23.52 -8.58 13.09
C TYR A 446 -22.69 -9.85 13.32
N LYS A 447 -23.11 -10.97 12.72
CA LYS A 447 -22.41 -12.26 12.87
C LYS A 447 -21.02 -12.19 12.23
N LEU A 448 -19.99 -12.46 13.03
CA LEU A 448 -18.63 -12.67 12.57
C LEU A 448 -18.41 -14.15 12.17
N PRO A 449 -17.38 -14.47 11.35
CA PRO A 449 -16.97 -15.86 11.11
C PRO A 449 -16.42 -16.52 12.37
N ASP A 450 -16.49 -17.85 12.43
CA ASP A 450 -16.03 -18.63 13.57
C ASP A 450 -14.55 -18.34 13.93
N GLY A 451 -14.28 -18.14 15.22
CA GLY A 451 -12.96 -17.78 15.72
C GLY A 451 -12.68 -16.27 15.76
N PHE A 452 -13.65 -15.43 15.41
CA PHE A 452 -13.63 -13.99 15.70
C PHE A 452 -14.75 -13.59 16.67
N SER A 453 -14.52 -12.57 17.49
CA SER A 453 -15.51 -11.97 18.40
C SER A 453 -15.43 -10.44 18.37
N TRP A 454 -16.58 -9.79 18.58
CA TRP A 454 -16.62 -8.36 18.91
C TRP A 454 -16.02 -8.10 20.28
N ASP A 455 -15.49 -6.90 20.48
CA ASP A 455 -14.99 -6.38 21.76
C ASP A 455 -15.15 -4.86 21.75
N ASP A 456 -15.47 -4.27 22.91
CA ASP A 456 -15.78 -2.83 23.05
C ASP A 456 -14.65 -2.17 23.82
N ILE A 457 -13.76 -1.47 23.12
CA ILE A 457 -12.46 -1.04 23.65
C ILE A 457 -12.62 0.09 24.66
N ASP A 458 -12.16 -0.15 25.88
CA ASP A 458 -12.03 0.90 26.88
C ASP A 458 -10.72 1.66 26.66
N VAL A 459 -10.82 2.92 26.25
CA VAL A 459 -9.65 3.80 26.04
C VAL A 459 -9.23 4.52 27.32
N MET A 460 -9.97 4.34 28.43
CA MET A 460 -9.52 4.74 29.77
C MET A 460 -8.65 3.66 30.44
N ASP A 461 -8.69 2.42 29.94
CA ASP A 461 -7.75 1.35 30.29
C ASP A 461 -6.47 1.49 29.44
N ASP A 462 -5.33 1.73 30.09
CA ASP A 462 -4.03 1.88 29.44
C ASP A 462 -3.55 0.57 28.75
N GLU A 463 -3.99 -0.62 29.17
CA GLU A 463 -3.62 -1.87 28.48
C GLU A 463 -4.37 -2.02 27.15
N GLN A 464 -5.68 -1.79 27.15
CA GLN A 464 -6.52 -1.81 25.95
C GLN A 464 -6.14 -0.68 24.97
N LEU A 465 -5.86 0.53 25.48
CA LEU A 465 -5.37 1.65 24.67
C LEU A 465 -4.01 1.35 24.03
N LYS A 466 -3.13 0.64 24.75
CA LYS A 466 -1.84 0.18 24.22
C LYS A 466 -1.98 -0.90 23.15
N GLU A 467 -2.96 -1.80 23.25
CA GLU A 467 -3.28 -2.74 22.16
C GLU A 467 -3.78 -2.01 20.91
N LEU A 468 -4.64 -0.99 21.08
CA LEU A 468 -5.13 -0.15 19.98
C LEU A 468 -3.98 0.62 19.31
N TYR A 469 -3.11 1.23 20.11
CA TYR A 469 -1.88 1.88 19.64
C TYR A 469 -1.02 0.93 18.77
N VAL A 470 -0.77 -0.29 19.26
CA VAL A 470 -0.01 -1.30 18.50
C VAL A 470 -0.74 -1.71 17.21
N LEU A 471 -2.07 -1.89 17.23
CA LEU A 471 -2.83 -2.19 16.02
C LEU A 471 -2.65 -1.10 14.96
N LEU A 472 -2.79 0.18 15.36
CA LEU A 472 -2.69 1.33 14.45
C LEU A 472 -1.25 1.52 13.94
N ASN A 473 -0.25 1.51 14.83
CA ASN A 473 1.17 1.66 14.47
C ASN A 473 1.76 0.41 13.77
N GLU A 474 1.05 -0.73 13.72
CA GLU A 474 1.38 -1.84 12.80
C GLU A 474 0.61 -1.79 11.47
N ASN A 475 -0.64 -1.28 11.44
CA ASN A 475 -1.62 -1.61 10.40
C ASN A 475 -2.53 -0.49 9.85
N TYR A 476 -2.42 0.77 10.29
CA TYR A 476 -3.29 1.86 9.81
C TYR A 476 -2.77 2.49 8.49
N VAL A 477 -2.35 3.75 8.53
CA VAL A 477 -1.87 4.50 7.36
C VAL A 477 -0.34 4.44 7.26
N GLU A 478 0.14 4.13 6.05
CA GLU A 478 1.53 4.23 5.61
C GLU A 478 1.53 5.10 4.34
N ASP A 479 2.59 5.86 4.08
CA ASP A 479 2.81 6.52 2.80
C ASP A 479 2.96 5.50 1.66
N ASP A 480 2.75 5.94 0.41
CA ASP A 480 2.81 5.03 -0.75
C ASP A 480 4.18 4.29 -0.88
N ASP A 481 5.25 4.89 -0.37
CA ASP A 481 6.61 4.34 -0.36
C ASP A 481 6.98 3.57 0.92
N ASN A 482 6.16 3.62 1.98
CA ASN A 482 6.41 3.07 3.33
C ASN A 482 7.65 3.65 4.06
N MET A 483 8.02 4.91 3.80
CA MET A 483 9.06 5.62 4.55
C MET A 483 8.57 6.15 5.90
N PHE A 484 7.27 6.46 6.03
CA PHE A 484 6.66 7.13 7.17
C PHE A 484 5.37 6.43 7.63
N ARG A 485 5.20 6.29 8.95
CA ARG A 485 3.94 5.83 9.56
C ARG A 485 3.52 6.76 10.68
N PHE A 486 2.25 7.15 10.74
CA PHE A 486 1.74 7.99 11.82
C PHE A 486 1.88 7.30 13.18
N ASP A 487 2.52 7.98 14.13
CA ASP A 487 2.75 7.53 15.50
C ASP A 487 1.72 8.22 16.42
N TYR A 488 0.46 7.80 16.28
CA TYR A 488 -0.66 8.28 17.09
C TYR A 488 -0.46 7.92 18.56
N SER A 489 0.13 8.83 19.35
CA SER A 489 0.44 8.57 20.76
C SER A 489 -0.80 8.17 21.56
N MET A 490 -0.63 7.40 22.65
CA MET A 490 -1.76 7.00 23.51
C MET A 490 -2.52 8.22 24.06
N GLY A 491 -1.81 9.33 24.36
CA GLY A 491 -2.44 10.59 24.74
C GLY A 491 -3.27 11.23 23.63
N PHE A 492 -2.77 11.20 22.38
CA PHE A 492 -3.51 11.67 21.22
C PHE A 492 -4.75 10.82 20.92
N LEU A 493 -4.63 9.49 21.00
CA LEU A 493 -5.75 8.57 20.83
C LEU A 493 -6.82 8.79 21.89
N ARG A 494 -6.44 8.97 23.16
CA ARG A 494 -7.37 9.30 24.25
C ARG A 494 -8.00 10.69 24.06
N TRP A 495 -7.29 11.66 23.46
CA TRP A 495 -7.87 12.96 23.10
C TRP A 495 -8.92 12.81 21.99
N ALA A 496 -8.55 12.30 20.81
CA ALA A 496 -9.47 12.19 19.68
C ALA A 496 -10.69 11.28 19.96
N LEU A 497 -10.51 10.19 20.72
CA LEU A 497 -11.58 9.20 20.98
C LEU A 497 -12.51 9.55 22.16
N CYS A 498 -12.18 10.56 22.97
CA CYS A 498 -12.97 10.91 24.17
C CYS A 498 -13.50 12.35 24.19
N ALA A 499 -13.81 12.93 23.02
CA ALA A 499 -14.53 14.21 22.98
C ALA A 499 -15.90 14.11 23.71
N PRO A 500 -16.45 15.22 24.25
CA PRO A 500 -17.64 15.18 25.10
C PRO A 500 -18.82 14.42 24.49
N GLY A 501 -19.45 13.55 25.28
CA GLY A 501 -20.53 12.67 24.83
C GLY A 501 -20.10 11.37 24.13
N TRP A 502 -18.80 11.07 24.01
CA TRP A 502 -18.32 9.78 23.51
C TRP A 502 -18.92 8.58 24.27
N LEU A 503 -19.14 7.47 23.56
CA LEU A 503 -19.71 6.24 24.13
C LEU A 503 -18.77 5.07 23.87
N ARG A 504 -18.35 4.34 24.91
CA ARG A 504 -17.42 3.18 24.77
C ARG A 504 -17.87 2.15 23.74
N LYS A 505 -19.18 1.91 23.60
CA LYS A 505 -19.76 1.02 22.58
C LYS A 505 -19.49 1.46 21.14
N TRP A 506 -19.08 2.71 20.90
CA TRP A 506 -18.66 3.19 19.59
C TRP A 506 -17.19 2.92 19.26
N HIS A 507 -16.39 2.38 20.20
CA HIS A 507 -15.02 1.92 19.97
C HIS A 507 -15.02 0.42 19.63
N ALA A 508 -15.54 0.08 18.46
CA ALA A 508 -15.83 -1.29 18.05
C ALA A 508 -14.58 -2.01 17.51
N ALA A 509 -14.15 -3.07 18.19
CA ALA A 509 -13.05 -3.93 17.77
C ALA A 509 -13.49 -5.35 17.38
N VAL A 510 -12.65 -5.99 16.57
CA VAL A 510 -12.71 -7.43 16.30
C VAL A 510 -11.44 -8.09 16.84
N ARG A 511 -11.61 -9.11 17.68
CA ARG A 511 -10.54 -9.95 18.23
C ARG A 511 -10.61 -11.36 17.66
N VAL A 512 -9.47 -12.05 17.63
CA VAL A 512 -9.41 -13.50 17.41
C VAL A 512 -9.74 -14.22 18.71
N THR A 513 -10.79 -15.04 18.74
CA THR A 513 -11.32 -15.64 19.98
C THR A 513 -10.28 -16.48 20.73
N LYS A 514 -9.41 -17.22 20.01
CA LYS A 514 -8.40 -18.12 20.59
C LYS A 514 -7.19 -17.41 21.22
N SER A 515 -6.80 -16.25 20.70
CA SER A 515 -5.58 -15.54 21.12
C SER A 515 -5.83 -14.16 21.72
N ARG A 516 -7.09 -13.72 21.77
CA ARG A 516 -7.57 -12.37 22.14
C ARG A 516 -6.94 -11.19 21.37
N LYS A 517 -5.92 -11.36 20.50
CA LYS A 517 -5.31 -10.26 19.73
C LYS A 517 -6.37 -9.53 18.89
N MET A 518 -6.36 -8.20 19.01
CA MET A 518 -7.13 -7.27 18.19
C MET A 518 -6.65 -7.31 16.73
N VAL A 519 -7.59 -7.36 15.77
CA VAL A 519 -7.28 -7.48 14.33
C VAL A 519 -8.07 -6.52 13.43
N GLY A 520 -9.04 -5.79 13.99
CA GLY A 520 -9.71 -4.69 13.34
C GLY A 520 -10.34 -3.75 14.36
N PHE A 521 -10.46 -2.47 14.02
CA PHE A 521 -11.00 -1.41 14.86
C PHE A 521 -11.72 -0.36 14.01
N ILE A 522 -12.72 0.30 14.58
CA ILE A 522 -13.37 1.51 14.07
C ILE A 522 -13.93 2.30 15.25
N SER A 523 -13.85 3.63 15.21
CA SER A 523 -14.41 4.51 16.24
C SER A 523 -15.49 5.44 15.69
N ALA A 524 -16.48 5.77 16.53
CA ALA A 524 -17.37 6.90 16.33
C ALA A 524 -17.37 7.84 17.54
N VAL A 525 -17.46 9.15 17.28
CA VAL A 525 -17.46 10.25 18.28
C VAL A 525 -18.62 11.19 17.92
N PRO A 526 -19.42 11.73 18.86
CA PRO A 526 -20.56 12.57 18.49
C PRO A 526 -20.10 13.93 17.93
N ILE A 527 -20.84 14.48 16.97
CA ILE A 527 -20.57 15.82 16.43
C ILE A 527 -21.85 16.46 15.88
N ARG A 528 -22.12 17.72 16.23
CA ARG A 528 -23.17 18.52 15.59
C ARG A 528 -22.57 19.25 14.40
N MET A 529 -23.11 19.02 13.20
CA MET A 529 -22.63 19.61 11.95
C MET A 529 -23.70 20.51 11.32
N LYS A 530 -23.29 21.71 10.91
CA LYS A 530 -24.00 22.53 9.93
C LYS A 530 -23.70 21.99 8.53
N VAL A 531 -24.73 21.76 7.73
CA VAL A 531 -24.67 21.34 6.32
C VAL A 531 -25.59 22.23 5.49
N TYR A 532 -24.99 23.24 4.84
CA TYR A 532 -25.64 24.42 4.25
C TYR A 532 -26.56 25.16 5.24
N ASP A 533 -27.86 24.93 5.16
CA ASP A 533 -28.92 25.57 5.93
C ASP A 533 -29.34 24.79 7.18
N LYS A 534 -28.86 23.54 7.34
CA LYS A 534 -29.38 22.58 8.33
C LYS A 534 -28.33 22.21 9.36
N GLU A 535 -28.70 22.24 10.64
CA GLU A 535 -27.91 21.64 11.72
C GLU A 535 -28.35 20.19 11.93
N VAL A 536 -27.39 19.27 11.99
CA VAL A 536 -27.61 17.82 12.05
C VAL A 536 -26.70 17.22 13.12
N SER A 537 -27.28 16.50 14.08
CA SER A 537 -26.51 15.66 15.01
C SER A 537 -26.09 14.38 14.30
N MET A 538 -24.80 14.11 14.25
CA MET A 538 -24.21 12.96 13.59
C MET A 538 -23.01 12.42 14.39
N VAL A 539 -22.27 11.47 13.84
CA VAL A 539 -20.98 11.03 14.42
C VAL A 539 -19.81 11.27 13.45
N GLU A 540 -18.66 11.68 13.98
CA GLU A 540 -17.37 11.57 13.30
C GLU A 540 -16.92 10.10 13.31
N ILE A 541 -16.61 9.53 12.14
CA ILE A 541 -16.04 8.18 12.01
C ILE A 541 -14.56 8.31 11.64
N ASN A 542 -13.70 7.67 12.45
CA ASN A 542 -12.25 7.71 12.30
C ASN A 542 -11.62 6.33 12.66
N PHE A 543 -10.29 6.23 12.55
CA PHE A 543 -9.45 5.09 12.97
C PHE A 543 -9.85 3.71 12.42
N LEU A 544 -10.53 3.64 11.27
CA LEU A 544 -10.90 2.38 10.61
C LEU A 544 -9.66 1.58 10.19
N CYS A 545 -9.27 0.62 11.02
CA CYS A 545 -8.08 -0.19 10.85
C CYS A 545 -8.44 -1.67 10.63
N VAL A 546 -7.73 -2.32 9.71
CA VAL A 546 -7.78 -3.78 9.51
C VAL A 546 -6.35 -4.30 9.39
N HIS A 547 -6.00 -5.24 10.26
CA HIS A 547 -4.70 -5.88 10.33
C HIS A 547 -4.28 -6.44 8.96
N LYS A 548 -3.04 -6.19 8.53
CA LYS A 548 -2.58 -6.38 7.13
C LYS A 548 -2.93 -7.76 6.55
N LYS A 549 -2.80 -8.84 7.34
CA LYS A 549 -3.13 -10.23 6.97
C LYS A 549 -4.64 -10.52 6.71
N LEU A 550 -5.54 -9.59 7.06
CA LEU A 550 -6.99 -9.68 6.88
C LEU A 550 -7.55 -8.60 5.93
N ARG A 551 -6.71 -7.72 5.40
CA ARG A 551 -7.09 -6.81 4.30
C ARG A 551 -7.62 -7.64 3.10
N LEU A 552 -8.50 -7.03 2.29
CA LEU A 552 -9.26 -7.66 1.19
C LEU A 552 -10.27 -8.77 1.59
N LYS A 553 -10.21 -9.35 2.79
CA LYS A 553 -11.19 -10.36 3.29
C LYS A 553 -12.55 -9.76 3.74
N ARG A 554 -12.92 -8.59 3.18
CA ARG A 554 -14.17 -7.83 3.45
C ARG A 554 -14.47 -7.50 4.92
N MET A 555 -13.46 -7.48 5.80
CA MET A 555 -13.64 -7.11 7.22
C MET A 555 -14.13 -5.66 7.42
N ALA A 556 -13.61 -4.68 6.68
CA ALA A 556 -14.03 -3.28 6.80
C ALA A 556 -15.55 -3.06 6.55
N PRO A 557 -16.17 -3.60 5.49
CA PRO A 557 -17.64 -3.65 5.36
C PRO A 557 -18.42 -4.21 6.55
N VAL A 558 -17.84 -5.11 7.36
CA VAL A 558 -18.49 -5.65 8.56
C VAL A 558 -18.30 -4.73 9.77
N LEU A 559 -17.11 -4.13 9.92
CA LEU A 559 -16.84 -3.06 10.90
C LEU A 559 -17.80 -1.88 10.69
N ILE A 560 -17.94 -1.40 9.45
CA ILE A 560 -18.83 -0.29 9.09
C ILE A 560 -20.29 -0.62 9.43
N LYS A 561 -20.79 -1.80 9.04
CA LYS A 561 -22.18 -2.18 9.36
C LYS A 561 -22.46 -2.32 10.85
N GLU A 562 -21.49 -2.78 11.64
CA GLU A 562 -21.65 -2.86 13.10
C GLU A 562 -21.58 -1.49 13.77
N ILE A 563 -20.69 -0.57 13.36
CA ILE A 563 -20.68 0.76 13.96
C ILE A 563 -21.94 1.56 13.56
N THR A 564 -22.40 1.48 12.31
CA THR A 564 -23.71 2.06 11.91
C THR A 564 -24.85 1.51 12.77
N ARG A 565 -24.89 0.19 13.03
CA ARG A 565 -25.90 -0.41 13.91
C ARG A 565 -25.83 0.16 15.34
N ARG A 566 -24.63 0.29 15.90
CA ARG A 566 -24.38 0.82 17.25
C ARG A 566 -24.63 2.32 17.39
N VAL A 567 -24.61 3.08 16.29
CA VAL A 567 -24.91 4.51 16.25
C VAL A 567 -26.42 4.75 16.04
N ASN A 568 -27.04 3.99 15.12
CA ASN A 568 -28.49 4.03 14.88
C ASN A 568 -29.31 3.65 16.13
N LEU A 569 -28.82 2.74 16.99
CA LEU A 569 -29.48 2.41 18.26
C LEU A 569 -29.54 3.59 19.26
N GLU A 570 -28.71 4.61 19.10
CA GLU A 570 -28.76 5.85 19.88
C GLU A 570 -29.62 6.94 19.21
N GLY A 571 -30.35 6.59 18.14
CA GLY A 571 -31.18 7.53 17.38
C GLY A 571 -30.43 8.45 16.42
N ILE A 572 -29.12 8.22 16.20
CA ILE A 572 -28.31 8.97 15.24
C ILE A 572 -28.16 8.15 13.95
N PHE A 573 -28.52 8.72 12.80
CA PHE A 573 -28.56 7.98 11.52
C PHE A 573 -27.55 8.49 10.48
N GLN A 574 -26.84 9.57 10.78
CA GLN A 574 -25.89 10.25 9.92
C GLN A 574 -24.48 10.17 10.51
N ALA A 575 -23.45 10.22 9.65
CA ALA A 575 -22.06 10.27 10.07
C ALA A 575 -21.22 11.07 9.08
N VAL A 576 -20.14 11.72 9.54
CA VAL A 576 -19.15 12.39 8.69
C VAL A 576 -17.81 11.66 8.78
N TYR A 577 -17.11 11.55 7.64
CA TYR A 577 -15.81 10.88 7.56
C TYR A 577 -14.99 11.43 6.39
N THR A 578 -13.69 11.14 6.39
CA THR A 578 -12.84 11.37 5.22
C THR A 578 -12.10 10.11 4.78
N ALA A 579 -11.54 10.15 3.57
CA ALA A 579 -10.58 9.18 3.10
C ALA A 579 -9.55 9.81 2.14
N GLY A 580 -8.34 9.25 2.12
CA GLY A 580 -7.34 9.53 1.07
C GLY A 580 -7.60 8.81 -0.26
N VAL A 581 -8.76 8.15 -0.40
CA VAL A 581 -9.15 7.35 -1.57
C VAL A 581 -10.54 7.76 -2.04
N VAL A 582 -10.80 7.67 -3.35
CA VAL A 582 -12.10 8.05 -3.90
C VAL A 582 -13.13 6.96 -3.64
N LEU A 583 -14.23 7.34 -3.00
CA LEU A 583 -15.47 6.59 -2.76
C LEU A 583 -16.67 7.35 -3.36
N PRO A 584 -17.84 6.71 -3.54
CA PRO A 584 -19.09 7.41 -3.88
C PRO A 584 -19.48 8.48 -2.85
N GLY A 585 -20.16 9.54 -3.30
CA GLY A 585 -20.72 10.57 -2.41
C GLY A 585 -19.75 11.64 -1.90
N ILE A 586 -18.69 12.00 -2.65
CA ILE A 586 -17.79 13.12 -2.28
C ILE A 586 -18.61 14.41 -2.11
N VAL A 587 -18.54 15.00 -0.92
CA VAL A 587 -19.07 16.34 -0.62
C VAL A 587 -18.04 17.41 -0.96
N SER A 588 -16.77 17.20 -0.62
CA SER A 588 -15.67 18.10 -0.98
C SER A 588 -14.33 17.37 -1.04
N LYS A 589 -13.34 17.99 -1.71
CA LYS A 589 -12.00 17.44 -1.94
C LYS A 589 -10.94 18.47 -1.56
N CYS A 590 -10.39 18.35 -0.37
CA CYS A 590 -9.28 19.20 0.09
C CYS A 590 -7.94 18.56 -0.28
N ARG A 591 -6.87 19.34 -0.33
CA ARG A 591 -5.51 18.88 -0.61
C ARG A 591 -4.57 19.24 0.53
N TYR A 592 -3.62 18.34 0.83
CA TYR A 592 -2.59 18.62 1.83
C TYR A 592 -1.54 19.59 1.31
N TRP A 593 -1.02 20.39 2.22
CA TRP A 593 0.06 21.34 2.01
C TRP A 593 1.05 21.27 3.19
N HIS A 594 2.33 21.44 2.90
CA HIS A 594 3.42 21.19 3.86
C HIS A 594 4.38 22.38 3.91
N ARG A 595 4.57 22.96 5.09
CA ARG A 595 5.57 24.01 5.34
C ARG A 595 6.77 23.44 6.06
N SER A 596 7.86 23.30 5.33
CA SER A 596 9.16 22.88 5.88
C SER A 596 9.65 23.85 6.96
N LEU A 597 9.85 23.36 8.18
CA LEU A 597 10.49 24.11 9.28
C LEU A 597 11.96 23.67 9.38
N ASN A 598 12.21 22.36 9.51
CA ASN A 598 13.55 21.77 9.59
C ASN A 598 14.02 21.20 8.24
N VAL A 599 14.27 22.09 7.27
CA VAL A 599 14.73 21.74 5.91
C VAL A 599 15.88 20.71 5.88
N LYS A 600 16.83 20.79 6.83
CA LYS A 600 17.95 19.83 6.90
C LYS A 600 17.48 18.40 7.19
N LYS A 601 16.60 18.21 8.17
CA LYS A 601 16.06 16.88 8.51
C LYS A 601 15.12 16.37 7.42
N LEU A 602 14.21 17.20 6.90
CA LEU A 602 13.27 16.81 5.84
C LEU A 602 13.97 16.32 4.55
N LEU A 603 15.06 16.98 4.15
CA LEU A 603 15.87 16.53 3.00
C LEU A 603 16.66 15.24 3.30
N ALA A 604 17.11 15.03 4.54
CA ALA A 604 17.85 13.83 4.92
C ALA A 604 16.96 12.59 5.00
N VAL A 605 15.74 12.74 5.54
CA VAL A 605 14.74 11.65 5.65
C VAL A 605 13.91 11.45 4.38
N GLN A 606 14.22 12.19 3.30
CA GLN A 606 13.53 12.15 2.01
C GLN A 606 12.04 12.59 2.00
N PHE A 607 11.53 13.18 3.09
CA PHE A 607 10.21 13.84 3.14
C PHE A 607 10.12 15.05 2.18
N SER A 608 11.25 15.59 1.73
CA SER A 608 11.29 16.65 0.74
C SER A 608 12.46 16.46 -0.23
N HIS A 609 12.30 16.98 -1.44
CA HIS A 609 13.32 16.90 -2.49
C HIS A 609 13.78 18.30 -2.92
N LEU A 610 15.05 18.43 -3.30
CA LEU A 610 15.57 19.65 -3.92
C LEU A 610 15.06 19.75 -5.36
N SER A 611 14.40 20.85 -5.70
CA SER A 611 14.03 21.13 -7.09
C SER A 611 15.26 21.49 -7.93
N ARG A 612 15.13 21.36 -9.26
CA ARG A 612 16.20 21.63 -10.21
C ARG A 612 16.75 23.06 -10.01
N ASN A 613 18.07 23.18 -9.84
CA ASN A 613 18.80 24.42 -9.55
C ASN A 613 18.58 25.01 -8.13
N MET A 614 18.02 24.25 -7.18
CA MET A 614 17.99 24.60 -5.76
C MET A 614 19.14 23.90 -4.99
N THR A 615 19.73 24.59 -4.02
CA THR A 615 20.73 24.04 -3.08
C THR A 615 20.16 24.01 -1.66
N VAL A 616 20.70 23.16 -0.79
CA VAL A 616 20.28 23.07 0.64
C VAL A 616 20.31 24.43 1.32
N GLN A 617 21.38 25.20 1.14
CA GLN A 617 21.51 26.56 1.71
C GLN A 617 20.44 27.53 1.16
N ARG A 618 20.11 27.45 -0.14
CA ARG A 618 19.05 28.28 -0.75
C ARG A 618 17.67 27.89 -0.22
N MET A 619 17.41 26.60 -0.04
CA MET A 619 16.17 26.09 0.55
C MET A 619 16.03 26.53 2.02
N GLN A 620 17.10 26.41 2.82
CA GLN A 620 17.13 26.92 4.20
C GLN A 620 16.88 28.44 4.25
N LYS A 621 17.48 29.23 3.36
CA LYS A 621 17.25 30.68 3.30
C LYS A 621 15.82 31.03 2.88
N LEU A 622 15.21 30.24 1.98
CA LEU A 622 13.82 30.43 1.54
C LEU A 622 12.80 30.14 2.65
N HIS A 623 13.07 29.15 3.49
CA HIS A 623 12.16 28.71 4.55
C HIS A 623 12.45 29.30 5.95
N ARG A 624 13.54 30.07 6.12
CA ARG A 624 13.87 30.71 7.41
C ARG A 624 12.71 31.55 7.92
N LEU A 625 12.42 31.40 9.21
CA LEU A 625 11.44 32.19 9.96
C LEU A 625 12.13 33.23 10.85
N PRO A 626 11.39 34.24 11.35
CA PRO A 626 11.83 35.10 12.45
C PRO A 626 12.24 34.34 13.72
N GLU A 627 13.08 34.96 14.55
CA GLU A 627 13.52 34.40 15.85
C GLU A 627 12.52 34.66 16.98
N ALA A 628 11.62 35.63 16.79
CA ALA A 628 10.51 35.95 17.69
C ALA A 628 9.23 36.22 16.89
N THR A 629 8.09 36.02 17.55
CA THR A 629 6.78 36.43 17.07
C THR A 629 6.72 37.96 16.96
N GLN A 630 5.97 38.47 16.00
CA GLN A 630 5.91 39.89 15.63
C GLN A 630 4.64 40.57 16.12
N ILE A 631 3.55 39.82 16.32
CA ILE A 631 2.27 40.32 16.81
C ILE A 631 2.38 40.58 18.31
N LYS A 632 2.17 41.86 18.70
CA LYS A 632 1.99 42.24 20.10
C LYS A 632 0.86 41.42 20.73
N GLY A 633 1.09 40.87 21.92
CA GLY A 633 0.06 40.14 22.65
C GLY A 633 -0.24 38.73 22.13
N PHE A 634 0.48 38.23 21.11
CA PHE A 634 0.44 36.81 20.76
C PHE A 634 1.00 35.96 21.91
N ARG A 635 0.16 35.08 22.48
CA ARG A 635 0.52 34.23 23.62
C ARG A 635 -0.27 32.92 23.60
N GLU A 636 0.15 31.95 24.42
CA GLU A 636 -0.65 30.75 24.67
C GLU A 636 -2.05 31.10 25.24
N MET A 637 -3.05 30.30 24.84
CA MET A 637 -4.41 30.38 25.36
C MET A 637 -4.46 29.88 26.81
N ARG A 638 -4.98 30.69 27.73
CA ARG A 638 -5.21 30.31 29.13
C ARG A 638 -6.64 29.78 29.29
N HIS A 639 -6.90 29.01 30.34
CA HIS A 639 -8.25 28.52 30.68
C HIS A 639 -9.29 29.65 30.78
N SER A 640 -8.89 30.83 31.30
CA SER A 640 -9.71 32.05 31.37
C SER A 640 -10.11 32.64 30.00
N ASP A 641 -9.39 32.29 28.94
CA ASP A 641 -9.62 32.81 27.59
C ASP A 641 -10.63 31.99 26.81
N ILE A 642 -10.90 30.74 27.24
CA ILE A 642 -11.72 29.76 26.52
C ILE A 642 -13.10 30.31 26.11
N PRO A 643 -13.89 30.98 26.97
CA PRO A 643 -15.19 31.53 26.56
C PRO A 643 -15.08 32.61 25.47
N ARG A 644 -13.99 33.39 25.49
CA ARG A 644 -13.72 34.46 24.52
C ARG A 644 -13.25 33.88 23.18
N ALA A 645 -12.29 32.94 23.21
CA ALA A 645 -11.80 32.23 22.04
C ALA A 645 -12.89 31.37 21.37
N PHE A 646 -13.75 30.73 22.18
CA PHE A 646 -14.94 30.02 21.70
C PHE A 646 -15.88 30.94 20.91
N ALA A 647 -16.17 32.14 21.44
CA ALA A 647 -17.03 33.10 20.76
C ALA A 647 -16.47 33.55 19.39
N LEU A 648 -15.16 33.82 19.32
CA LEU A 648 -14.47 34.13 18.05
C LEU A 648 -14.61 32.99 17.04
N LEU A 649 -14.31 31.75 17.44
CA LEU A 649 -14.40 30.59 16.55
C LEU A 649 -15.84 30.29 16.14
N ALA A 650 -16.80 30.34 17.07
CA ALA A 650 -18.22 30.12 16.78
C ALA A 650 -18.83 31.21 15.89
N GLN A 651 -18.27 32.42 15.88
CA GLN A 651 -18.61 33.45 14.89
C GLN A 651 -17.95 33.18 13.53
N TYR A 652 -16.68 32.77 13.51
CA TYR A 652 -15.94 32.45 12.29
C TYR A 652 -16.52 31.24 11.53
N LEU A 653 -16.83 30.14 12.23
CA LEU A 653 -17.34 28.90 11.63
C LEU A 653 -18.69 29.05 10.91
N LYS A 654 -19.47 30.10 11.21
CA LYS A 654 -20.77 30.37 10.57
C LYS A 654 -20.64 30.74 9.08
N LYS A 655 -19.47 31.21 8.63
CA LYS A 655 -19.17 31.54 7.21
C LYS A 655 -19.25 30.35 6.25
N PHE A 656 -18.98 29.16 6.76
CA PHE A 656 -18.75 27.94 5.98
C PHE A 656 -20.03 27.12 5.83
N ASP A 657 -20.08 26.29 4.78
CA ASP A 657 -21.28 25.53 4.43
C ASP A 657 -21.25 24.13 5.06
N LEU A 658 -20.06 23.56 5.32
CA LEU A 658 -19.86 22.38 6.18
C LEU A 658 -18.98 22.75 7.37
N SER A 659 -19.55 22.91 8.56
CA SER A 659 -18.82 23.29 9.78
C SER A 659 -19.39 22.68 11.06
N PRO A 660 -18.57 22.40 12.08
CA PRO A 660 -19.05 21.92 13.38
C PRO A 660 -19.72 23.05 14.17
N VAL A 661 -20.76 22.69 14.93
CA VAL A 661 -21.51 23.58 15.82
C VAL A 661 -21.18 23.21 17.27
N PHE A 662 -19.95 23.51 17.66
CA PHE A 662 -19.41 23.21 18.98
C PHE A 662 -20.18 23.93 20.11
N THR A 663 -20.29 23.23 21.24
CA THR A 663 -20.49 23.81 22.57
C THR A 663 -19.16 24.32 23.14
N GLN A 664 -19.22 25.09 24.23
CA GLN A 664 -18.02 25.53 24.94
C GLN A 664 -17.23 24.35 25.54
N GLU A 665 -17.91 23.27 25.97
CA GLU A 665 -17.27 22.07 26.53
C GLU A 665 -16.48 21.29 25.47
N GLU A 666 -17.06 21.10 24.28
CA GLU A 666 -16.37 20.48 23.13
C GLU A 666 -15.17 21.34 22.69
N PHE A 667 -15.34 22.66 22.58
CA PHE A 667 -14.24 23.58 22.26
C PHE A 667 -13.14 23.57 23.31
N GLU A 668 -13.47 23.59 24.60
CA GLU A 668 -12.50 23.47 25.69
C GLU A 668 -11.74 22.15 25.57
N TYR A 669 -12.44 21.04 25.44
CA TYR A 669 -11.81 19.73 25.37
C TYR A 669 -10.87 19.57 24.16
N LEU A 670 -11.26 20.12 23.00
CA LEU A 670 -10.51 20.01 21.75
C LEU A 670 -9.34 21.02 21.66
N CYS A 671 -9.51 22.25 22.15
CA CYS A 671 -8.56 23.35 21.91
C CYS A 671 -7.72 23.76 23.14
N GLN A 672 -8.03 23.31 24.35
CA GLN A 672 -7.21 23.59 25.55
C GLN A 672 -5.80 22.98 25.41
N ASN A 673 -4.76 23.77 25.71
CA ASN A 673 -3.35 23.35 25.54
C ASN A 673 -3.04 22.06 26.30
N ARG A 674 -2.61 21.02 25.58
CA ARG A 674 -2.20 19.71 26.11
C ARG A 674 -0.84 19.34 25.53
N PRO A 675 0.23 19.26 26.35
CA PRO A 675 1.59 18.98 25.87
C PRO A 675 1.67 17.70 25.03
N ASN A 676 2.33 17.79 23.87
CA ASN A 676 2.47 16.71 22.88
C ASN A 676 1.14 16.25 22.24
N ILE A 677 0.07 17.05 22.32
CA ILE A 677 -1.25 16.74 21.73
C ILE A 677 -1.80 17.95 20.95
N VAL A 678 -1.99 19.11 21.59
CA VAL A 678 -2.55 20.31 20.96
C VAL A 678 -2.03 21.59 21.61
N SER A 679 -1.72 22.59 20.77
CA SER A 679 -1.24 23.91 21.18
C SER A 679 -2.11 25.00 20.55
N SER A 680 -2.65 25.88 21.40
CA SER A 680 -3.51 26.99 21.01
C SER A 680 -2.99 28.32 21.55
N PHE A 681 -3.19 29.36 20.74
CA PHE A 681 -2.67 30.69 20.93
C PHE A 681 -3.76 31.73 20.68
N VAL A 682 -3.66 32.86 21.36
CA VAL A 682 -4.56 34.01 21.24
C VAL A 682 -3.76 35.30 21.10
N VAL A 683 -4.36 36.30 20.46
CA VAL A 683 -3.85 37.67 20.42
C VAL A 683 -4.66 38.52 21.38
N GLU A 684 -4.01 38.99 22.45
CA GLU A 684 -4.59 39.89 23.46
C GLU A 684 -4.11 41.34 23.22
N GLN A 685 -5.05 42.25 22.98
CA GLN A 685 -4.77 43.65 22.70
C GLN A 685 -4.42 44.44 23.97
N GLU A 686 -3.91 45.67 23.81
CA GLU A 686 -3.51 46.54 24.93
C GLU A 686 -4.70 46.98 25.82
N ASP A 687 -5.94 46.82 25.34
CA ASP A 687 -7.20 47.01 26.06
C ASP A 687 -7.69 45.74 26.81
N GLY A 688 -7.02 44.60 26.62
CA GLY A 688 -7.40 43.30 27.18
C GLY A 688 -8.42 42.51 26.36
N GLU A 689 -8.84 42.98 25.18
CA GLU A 689 -9.70 42.24 24.25
C GLU A 689 -8.91 41.12 23.55
N LEU A 690 -9.53 39.94 23.39
CA LEU A 690 -9.00 38.90 22.49
C LEU A 690 -9.61 39.07 21.12
N THR A 691 -8.75 39.25 20.11
CA THR A 691 -9.20 39.53 18.74
C THR A 691 -9.04 38.35 17.80
N ASP A 692 -8.05 37.50 18.05
CA ASP A 692 -7.65 36.43 17.14
C ASP A 692 -7.26 35.17 17.93
N PHE A 693 -7.53 34.00 17.36
CA PHE A 693 -7.28 32.66 17.91
C PHE A 693 -6.67 31.75 16.83
N ILE A 694 -5.72 30.89 17.18
CA ILE A 694 -5.15 29.88 16.28
C ILE A 694 -4.65 28.65 17.06
N SER A 695 -4.85 27.46 16.48
CA SER A 695 -4.47 26.19 17.11
C SER A 695 -3.86 25.20 16.10
N TYR A 696 -3.03 24.29 16.62
CA TYR A 696 -2.48 23.16 15.87
C TYR A 696 -2.34 21.91 16.75
N TYR A 697 -2.59 20.72 16.19
CA TYR A 697 -2.39 19.44 16.87
C TYR A 697 -1.05 18.79 16.50
N HIS A 698 -0.58 17.91 17.38
CA HIS A 698 0.75 17.30 17.34
C HIS A 698 0.60 15.85 16.89
N LEU A 699 1.08 15.52 15.69
CA LEU A 699 1.02 14.15 15.15
C LEU A 699 2.36 13.82 14.48
N SER A 700 3.22 13.13 15.22
CA SER A 700 4.53 12.71 14.72
C SER A 700 4.42 11.44 13.87
N SER A 701 5.41 11.21 13.01
CA SER A 701 5.55 9.98 12.23
C SER A 701 6.82 9.22 12.61
N THR A 702 6.72 7.91 12.77
CA THR A 702 7.89 7.01 12.79
C THR A 702 8.53 7.02 11.40
N ILE A 703 9.86 7.18 11.36
CA ILE A 703 10.68 7.11 10.15
C ILE A 703 11.25 5.71 10.04
N MET A 704 10.94 5.01 8.95
CA MET A 704 11.41 3.65 8.72
C MET A 704 12.86 3.65 8.20
N ASN A 705 13.69 2.73 8.72
CA ASN A 705 15.02 2.37 8.21
C ASN A 705 16.10 3.47 8.13
N HIS A 706 15.87 4.69 8.65
CA HIS A 706 16.86 5.77 8.62
C HIS A 706 17.83 5.70 9.83
N PRO A 707 19.17 5.74 9.63
CA PRO A 707 20.14 5.44 10.70
C PRO A 707 20.27 6.50 11.80
N GLN A 708 19.90 7.77 11.52
CA GLN A 708 20.07 8.88 12.46
C GLN A 708 18.75 9.42 13.05
N TYR A 709 17.62 9.20 12.38
CA TYR A 709 16.34 9.85 12.72
C TYR A 709 15.25 8.79 12.79
N LYS A 710 14.61 8.67 13.96
CA LYS A 710 13.54 7.70 14.23
C LYS A 710 12.13 8.30 14.14
N THR A 711 12.01 9.59 14.37
CA THR A 711 10.73 10.32 14.44
C THR A 711 10.82 11.61 13.64
N LEU A 712 9.80 11.88 12.84
CA LEU A 712 9.53 13.13 12.16
C LEU A 712 8.50 13.90 12.99
N ASN A 713 8.88 15.06 13.52
CA ASN A 713 8.00 15.86 14.36
C ASN A 713 7.11 16.70 13.44
N ALA A 714 5.84 16.33 13.27
CA ALA A 714 4.90 17.09 12.47
C ALA A 714 3.77 17.65 13.34
N CYS A 715 3.35 18.87 13.00
CA CYS A 715 2.16 19.51 13.55
C CYS A 715 1.18 19.79 12.41
N TYR A 716 -0.11 19.77 12.74
CA TYR A 716 -1.21 19.91 11.79
C TYR A 716 -2.08 21.07 12.22
N MET A 717 -2.34 21.97 11.29
CA MET A 717 -3.20 23.13 11.51
C MET A 717 -4.60 22.69 11.89
N TYR A 718 -5.09 23.20 13.02
CA TYR A 718 -6.43 22.95 13.52
C TYR A 718 -7.28 24.21 13.30
N TYR A 719 -8.11 24.61 14.26
CA TYR A 719 -8.99 25.78 14.11
C TYR A 719 -8.28 27.12 14.30
N HIS A 720 -8.77 28.15 13.62
CA HIS A 720 -8.42 29.55 13.81
C HIS A 720 -9.66 30.45 13.73
N ALA A 721 -9.50 31.70 14.15
CA ALA A 721 -10.41 32.80 13.89
C ALA A 721 -9.59 34.10 13.93
N ALA A 722 -9.59 34.86 12.84
CA ALA A 722 -8.91 36.17 12.76
C ALA A 722 -9.95 37.27 12.56
N SER A 723 -9.82 38.36 13.31
CA SER A 723 -10.78 39.47 13.37
C SER A 723 -10.13 40.85 13.23
N ARG A 724 -8.91 41.05 13.77
CA ARG A 724 -8.12 42.28 13.58
C ARG A 724 -6.78 42.02 12.90
N THR A 725 -6.14 40.89 13.18
CA THR A 725 -4.83 40.53 12.64
C THR A 725 -4.98 39.92 11.24
N PRO A 726 -4.19 40.32 10.22
CA PRO A 726 -4.20 39.64 8.93
C PRO A 726 -3.85 38.16 9.08
N LEU A 727 -4.63 37.26 8.48
CA LEU A 727 -4.49 35.81 8.67
C LEU A 727 -3.08 35.29 8.32
N CYS A 728 -2.42 35.93 7.36
CA CYS A 728 -1.05 35.61 6.97
C CYS A 728 -0.03 35.86 8.11
N ASP A 729 -0.24 36.89 8.91
CA ASP A 729 0.68 37.28 9.97
C ASP A 729 0.45 36.40 11.22
N LEU A 730 -0.83 36.13 11.53
CA LEU A 730 -1.23 35.21 12.59
C LEU A 730 -0.68 33.79 12.37
N VAL A 731 -0.75 33.28 11.12
CA VAL A 731 -0.17 31.98 10.78
C VAL A 731 1.36 32.03 10.72
N ASN A 732 1.97 33.16 10.32
CA ASN A 732 3.43 33.31 10.37
C ASN A 732 3.98 33.18 11.80
N ASP A 733 3.35 33.84 12.78
CA ASP A 733 3.77 33.74 14.18
C ASP A 733 3.49 32.35 14.78
N CYS A 734 2.40 31.70 14.36
CA CYS A 734 2.15 30.29 14.68
C CYS A 734 3.26 29.36 14.12
N LEU A 735 3.74 29.61 12.90
CA LEU A 735 4.90 28.89 12.32
C LEU A 735 6.20 29.19 13.09
N VAL A 736 6.44 30.43 13.53
CA VAL A 736 7.59 30.79 14.38
C VAL A 736 7.54 30.00 15.68
N GLN A 737 6.38 29.92 16.32
CA GLN A 737 6.20 29.20 17.57
C GLN A 737 6.41 27.69 17.39
N ALA A 738 5.76 27.05 16.41
CA ALA A 738 5.99 25.64 16.09
C ALA A 738 7.46 25.33 15.74
N HIS A 739 8.19 26.28 15.14
CA HIS A 739 9.63 26.09 14.89
C HIS A 739 10.46 26.11 16.18
N LYS A 740 10.12 26.95 17.16
CA LYS A 740 10.73 26.95 18.50
C LYS A 740 10.43 25.68 19.28
N ASP A 741 9.20 25.18 19.16
CA ASP A 741 8.71 23.96 19.81
C ASP A 741 9.30 22.67 19.22
N GLY A 742 10.17 22.78 18.20
CA GLY A 742 10.94 21.66 17.66
C GLY A 742 10.23 20.84 16.59
N PHE A 743 9.22 21.39 15.92
CA PHE A 743 8.60 20.75 14.77
C PHE A 743 9.47 20.85 13.50
N ASP A 744 9.43 19.79 12.70
CA ASP A 744 10.15 19.68 11.44
C ASP A 744 9.32 20.15 10.24
N VAL A 745 8.01 19.95 10.29
CA VAL A 745 7.05 20.33 9.24
C VAL A 745 5.71 20.74 9.87
N PHE A 746 5.11 21.78 9.32
CA PHE A 746 3.76 22.24 9.66
C PHE A 746 2.82 21.93 8.48
N ASN A 747 1.79 21.14 8.73
CA ASN A 747 0.85 20.64 7.73
C ASN A 747 -0.46 21.43 7.77
N ALA A 748 -1.07 21.65 6.61
CA ALA A 748 -2.40 22.27 6.50
C ALA A 748 -3.20 21.63 5.35
N LEU A 749 -4.52 21.81 5.38
CA LEU A 749 -5.43 21.55 4.25
C LEU A 749 -5.86 22.89 3.64
N ASP A 750 -6.19 22.90 2.35
CA ASP A 750 -6.65 24.10 1.63
C ASP A 750 -8.13 24.49 1.87
N LEU A 751 -8.67 24.08 3.03
CA LEU A 751 -10.01 24.40 3.51
C LEU A 751 -10.05 25.70 4.32
N MET A 752 -11.26 26.16 4.68
CA MET A 752 -11.49 27.51 5.26
C MET A 752 -10.82 28.61 4.42
N ASP A 753 -10.45 29.74 5.03
CA ASP A 753 -9.73 30.83 4.37
C ASP A 753 -8.22 30.51 4.13
N ASN A 754 -7.77 29.25 4.29
CA ASN A 754 -6.32 28.93 4.34
C ASN A 754 -5.56 29.27 3.05
N LYS A 755 -6.21 29.24 1.89
CA LYS A 755 -5.63 29.64 0.60
C LYS A 755 -5.10 31.08 0.61
N GLU A 756 -5.57 31.95 1.51
CA GLU A 756 -5.01 33.29 1.67
C GLU A 756 -3.52 33.29 2.03
N PHE A 757 -3.04 32.32 2.82
CA PHE A 757 -1.68 32.34 3.35
C PHE A 757 -0.74 31.28 2.74
N LEU A 758 -1.26 30.15 2.23
CA LEU A 758 -0.45 28.97 1.87
C LEU A 758 0.77 29.30 0.98
N GLU A 759 0.55 29.93 -0.18
CA GLU A 759 1.63 30.32 -1.09
C GLU A 759 2.50 31.47 -0.55
N LYS A 760 1.89 32.42 0.16
CA LYS A 760 2.57 33.58 0.76
C LYS A 760 3.56 33.13 1.83
N LEU A 761 3.17 32.18 2.68
CA LEU A 761 3.99 31.61 3.75
C LEU A 761 4.86 30.42 3.31
N LYS A 762 4.87 30.08 2.01
CA LYS A 762 5.76 29.06 1.41
C LYS A 762 5.45 27.63 1.85
N PHE A 763 4.17 27.32 2.03
CA PHE A 763 3.70 25.93 2.02
C PHE A 763 3.89 25.36 0.61
N GLY A 764 4.42 24.14 0.51
CA GLY A 764 4.46 23.36 -0.73
C GLY A 764 3.21 22.49 -0.86
N VAL A 765 2.73 22.29 -2.08
CA VAL A 765 1.57 21.44 -2.37
C VAL A 765 1.94 19.97 -2.18
N GLY A 766 1.19 19.24 -1.35
CA GLY A 766 1.34 17.80 -1.15
C GLY A 766 0.76 16.96 -2.29
N ASP A 767 1.05 15.67 -2.27
CA ASP A 767 0.48 14.65 -3.16
C ASP A 767 -0.89 14.15 -2.66
N GLY A 768 -1.05 14.01 -1.34
CA GLY A 768 -2.27 13.60 -0.68
C GLY A 768 -3.45 14.55 -0.90
N ASN A 769 -4.61 13.97 -1.19
CA ASN A 769 -5.91 14.65 -1.19
C ASN A 769 -6.77 14.01 -0.10
N LEU A 770 -7.57 14.81 0.61
CA LEU A 770 -8.52 14.35 1.61
C LEU A 770 -9.96 14.58 1.11
N GLN A 771 -10.66 13.49 0.86
CA GLN A 771 -12.04 13.48 0.35
C GLN A 771 -13.01 13.45 1.53
N TYR A 772 -13.99 14.35 1.57
CA TYR A 772 -15.00 14.47 2.61
C TYR A 772 -16.31 13.80 2.21
N TYR A 773 -16.92 13.07 3.14
CA TYR A 773 -18.13 12.28 2.94
C TYR A 773 -19.10 12.43 4.11
N ILE A 774 -20.40 12.37 3.80
CA ILE A 774 -21.46 12.27 4.82
C ILE A 774 -22.29 11.01 4.51
N TYR A 775 -22.38 10.10 5.47
CA TYR A 775 -23.20 8.90 5.44
C TYR A 775 -24.66 9.24 5.76
N ASN A 776 -25.59 8.65 5.01
CA ASN A 776 -27.03 8.93 5.06
C ASN A 776 -27.38 10.42 4.91
N TRP A 777 -26.64 11.13 4.08
CA TRP A 777 -26.95 12.50 3.68
C TRP A 777 -26.61 12.72 2.22
N GLN A 778 -27.39 13.55 1.55
CA GLN A 778 -27.15 14.05 0.21
C GLN A 778 -27.19 15.59 0.26
N CYS A 779 -26.16 16.22 -0.27
CA CYS A 779 -26.09 17.67 -0.45
C CYS A 779 -25.31 17.98 -1.74
N PRO A 780 -25.45 19.19 -2.32
CA PRO A 780 -24.56 19.64 -3.38
C PRO A 780 -23.08 19.58 -2.96
N GLN A 781 -22.17 19.54 -3.95
CA GLN A 781 -20.74 19.56 -3.68
C GLN A 781 -20.25 20.95 -3.29
N MET A 782 -19.27 21.00 -2.39
CA MET A 782 -18.67 22.20 -1.82
C MET A 782 -17.22 22.35 -2.28
N ASN A 783 -16.81 23.59 -2.57
CA ASN A 783 -15.39 23.91 -2.72
C ASN A 783 -14.68 23.83 -1.34
N PRO A 784 -13.36 23.55 -1.27
CA PRO A 784 -12.62 23.45 0.01
C PRO A 784 -12.80 24.67 0.93
N GLU A 785 -12.85 25.88 0.35
CA GLU A 785 -13.07 27.15 1.03
C GLU A 785 -14.44 27.25 1.74
N LYS A 786 -15.33 26.28 1.53
CA LYS A 786 -16.63 26.14 2.18
C LYS A 786 -16.69 25.04 3.23
N VAL A 787 -15.59 24.33 3.45
CA VAL A 787 -15.43 23.31 4.50
C VAL A 787 -14.61 23.89 5.66
N ALA A 788 -15.08 23.63 6.88
CA ALA A 788 -14.39 23.95 8.12
C ALA A 788 -14.50 22.78 9.13
N LEU A 789 -14.39 21.55 8.63
CA LEU A 789 -14.30 20.34 9.45
C LEU A 789 -12.87 19.79 9.40
N LEU A 790 -12.25 19.66 10.57
CA LEU A 790 -10.89 19.12 10.73
C LEU A 790 -10.93 17.87 11.62
N LEU A 791 -10.70 16.72 10.98
CA LEU A 791 -10.59 15.41 11.61
C LEU A 791 -9.14 15.17 12.09
N GLN A 792 -8.98 14.30 13.09
CA GLN A 792 -7.72 14.06 13.81
C GLN A 792 -6.96 12.82 13.34
#